data_AF-D8Q7E8-F1
#
_entry.id   AF-D8Q7E8-F1
#
_cell.length_a   1.000
_cell.length_b   1.000
_cell.length_c   1.000
_cell.angle_alpha   90.00
_cell.angle_beta   90.00
_cell.angle_gamma   90.00
#
_symmetry.space_group_name_H-M   'P 1'
#
loop_
_entity.id
_entity.type
_entity.pdbx_description
1 polymer ?
#
loop_
_entity_poly.entity_id
_entity_poly.type
_entity_poly.pdbx_seq_one_letter_code
_entity_poly.pdbx_strand_id
1 'polypeptide(L)'
;MPVSPSPFQRLAPELLMRICLLCSKEDLLNVSNSCKSAQSVARLLRWRTVVVKSTNYLSFREWLLLFGHSRPTPLDAFFRSIPGLDGTVAIDPIAEEEISEYVRTIVLPEKWADDTTSFVRILAAMKPRHLTAVVFGKSGDGSWYSDMEREWTLPTMDDMMERLERLELINPPRSSLHFVLARVPSSVGRPLYSFIKSIQLKSAPVVDNHWGSQWDPVDEHSALDYGRIFMVAETLEVDLSDGLRALLEQIYFPALLNLTVFTRRNMSHDWSLLERLLGDASSTLEVFHLCRGSSIDYSSTFKDFACSLVNLEAVVVHWPVISLLDGFHSFVLPGQADLIVQNYDANTAEESDYTRASPILQLPHWRRVAFTQDPLPDGSDLPPLPPSTQPPMLSNTLFKLRNYARAAAPETELANAAALSCADRATLGELQVRLRSALHDCDDELRRLESVKKELARQLCVTKGLNAPVRLLTDDTLRLVFLSLARDLEDPFHCAPYFATTICVVSRRWRNIARETVSLWTSLALRHSRPVFENGSHRRTLPWEHFSNVTPLCQLAPLHVRWNWELELSPLVDFMSDLHNTIRTLELRAQWDSLAVLTSPCFHSLHRLKLSLRGDDDRFALQMLSKLRKLHSLHIVSIDGISRHEKYAAPSMPTLRDLVVHAYPGPPFKFAHDLLVNCNLITALDLRCNFVDGSPQRNSATIFLPSLAILALAESASALLWFLCAPATETVRLSFLDDGYVHHSVFATLSTFLALSRCALKSLSFVYTCCTAQESDLSGCVERLGTLHTLAIDSSWDVPRAAPFGIAVVRYLVNNSAALPALRKVSFRGRSNHAWITTIIDHFMATRNGRSGMRRIEYDETELVVCDDTGDVE
;
A
#
# COMPACT_ATOMS: atom_id res chain seq x y z
N MET A 1 -14.26 -27.49 27.93
CA MET A 1 -12.83 -27.69 28.26
C MET A 1 -12.25 -26.35 28.70
N PRO A 2 -11.45 -26.27 29.77
CA PRO A 2 -10.80 -25.01 30.16
C PRO A 2 -9.79 -24.62 29.07
N VAL A 3 -9.94 -23.42 28.51
CA VAL A 3 -9.01 -22.88 27.51
C VAL A 3 -7.66 -22.71 28.20
N SER A 4 -6.61 -23.34 27.67
CA SER A 4 -5.26 -23.20 28.23
C SER A 4 -4.85 -21.72 28.19
N PRO A 5 -4.30 -21.16 29.28
CA PRO A 5 -3.91 -19.75 29.31
C PRO A 5 -2.92 -19.46 28.17
N SER A 6 -3.17 -18.36 27.47
CA SER A 6 -2.36 -17.92 26.35
C SER A 6 -0.86 -17.86 26.75
N PRO A 7 0.07 -18.33 25.90
CA PRO A 7 1.50 -18.28 26.19
C PRO A 7 1.98 -16.85 26.47
N PHE A 8 1.29 -15.84 25.93
CA PHE A 8 1.56 -14.42 26.17
C PHE A 8 1.30 -13.98 27.62
N GLN A 9 0.47 -14.72 28.36
CA GLN A 9 0.11 -14.39 29.75
C GLN A 9 1.26 -14.61 30.74
N ARG A 10 2.30 -15.34 30.34
CA ARG A 10 3.52 -15.60 31.16
C ARG A 10 4.71 -14.73 30.79
N LEU A 11 4.60 -13.91 29.74
CA LEU A 11 5.70 -13.05 29.31
C LEU A 11 5.77 -11.80 30.19
N ALA A 12 7.01 -11.38 30.48
CA ALA A 12 7.25 -10.11 31.15
C ALA A 12 6.72 -8.94 30.29
N PRO A 13 6.15 -7.88 30.87
CA PRO A 13 5.60 -6.74 30.14
C PRO A 13 6.56 -6.11 29.13
N GLU A 14 7.86 -6.08 29.44
CA GLU A 14 8.91 -5.53 28.58
C GLU A 14 9.13 -6.39 27.32
N LEU A 15 9.02 -7.71 27.45
CA LEU A 15 9.09 -8.65 26.34
C LEU A 15 7.84 -8.56 25.47
N LEU A 16 6.65 -8.46 26.08
CA LEU A 16 5.41 -8.19 25.36
C LEU A 16 5.49 -6.89 24.57
N MET A 17 6.05 -5.83 25.16
CA MET A 17 6.22 -4.55 24.50
C MET A 17 7.16 -4.64 23.30
N ARG A 18 8.29 -5.35 23.41
CA ARG A 18 9.19 -5.61 22.28
C ARG A 18 8.54 -6.44 21.18
N ILE A 19 7.77 -7.47 21.54
CA ILE A 19 7.04 -8.29 20.57
C ILE A 19 6.01 -7.43 19.84
N CYS A 20 5.21 -6.67 20.57
CA CYS A 20 4.19 -5.82 19.99
C CYS A 20 4.77 -4.68 19.13
N LEU A 21 5.96 -4.16 19.46
CA LEU A 21 6.69 -3.18 18.63
C LEU A 21 7.16 -3.75 17.29
N LEU A 22 7.36 -5.08 17.21
CA LEU A 22 7.79 -5.78 15.99
C LEU A 22 6.62 -6.38 15.20
N CYS A 23 5.40 -6.35 15.76
CA CYS A 23 4.21 -6.88 15.13
C CYS A 23 3.64 -5.90 14.10
N SER A 24 3.10 -6.43 13.00
CA SER A 24 2.27 -5.63 12.10
C SER A 24 1.01 -5.13 12.82
N LYS A 25 0.34 -4.12 12.26
CA LYS A 25 -0.91 -3.58 12.83
C LYS A 25 -2.01 -4.65 12.96
N GLU A 26 -2.06 -5.61 12.03
CA GLU A 26 -2.99 -6.73 12.05
C GLU A 26 -2.61 -7.77 13.11
N ASP A 27 -1.32 -8.07 13.24
CA ASP A 27 -0.82 -8.96 14.29
C ASP A 27 -1.03 -8.36 15.69
N LEU A 28 -0.95 -7.04 15.84
CA LEU A 28 -1.25 -6.34 17.08
C LEU A 28 -2.70 -6.52 17.53
N LEU A 29 -3.65 -6.61 16.60
CA LEU A 29 -5.04 -6.96 16.92
C LEU A 29 -5.14 -8.38 17.45
N ASN A 30 -4.49 -9.33 16.79
CA ASN A 30 -4.49 -10.73 17.20
C ASN A 30 -3.80 -10.94 18.55
N VAL A 31 -2.66 -10.28 18.77
CA VAL A 31 -1.94 -10.28 20.05
C VAL A 31 -2.77 -9.61 21.15
N SER A 32 -3.48 -8.51 20.84
CA SER A 32 -4.35 -7.83 21.81
C SER A 32 -5.51 -8.71 22.30
N ASN A 33 -6.00 -9.61 21.46
CA ASN A 33 -7.09 -10.53 21.81
C ASN A 33 -6.63 -11.76 22.59
N SER A 34 -5.32 -12.00 22.66
CA SER A 34 -4.75 -13.23 23.25
C SER A 34 -4.71 -13.22 24.78
N CYS A 35 -4.50 -12.06 25.43
CA CYS A 35 -4.57 -11.91 26.89
C CYS A 35 -4.67 -10.43 27.33
N LYS A 36 -5.11 -10.17 28.57
CA LYS A 36 -5.29 -8.80 29.12
C LYS A 36 -3.99 -7.97 29.13
N SER A 37 -2.85 -8.58 29.42
CA SER A 37 -1.56 -7.88 29.44
C SER A 37 -1.13 -7.47 28.03
N ALA A 38 -1.29 -8.36 27.05
CA ALA A 38 -1.05 -8.06 25.63
C ALA A 38 -2.05 -7.02 25.10
N GLN A 39 -3.31 -7.08 25.52
CA GLN A 39 -4.31 -6.06 25.22
C GLN A 39 -3.88 -4.68 25.73
N SER A 40 -3.37 -4.61 26.96
CA SER A 40 -2.90 -3.37 27.57
C SER A 40 -1.69 -2.82 26.80
N VAL A 41 -0.67 -3.63 26.56
CA VAL A 41 0.54 -3.23 25.79
C VAL A 41 0.21 -2.85 24.34
N ALA A 42 -0.65 -3.60 23.65
CA ALA A 42 -1.09 -3.26 22.30
C ALA A 42 -1.91 -1.96 22.29
N ARG A 43 -2.71 -1.70 23.32
CA ARG A 43 -3.37 -0.38 23.51
C ARG A 43 -2.32 0.72 23.67
N LEU A 44 -1.31 0.54 24.52
CA LEU A 44 -0.23 1.54 24.70
C LEU A 44 0.42 1.91 23.36
N LEU A 45 0.72 0.91 22.53
CA LEU A 45 1.33 1.13 21.21
C LEU A 45 0.38 1.75 20.19
N ARG A 46 -0.93 1.45 20.26
CA ARG A 46 -1.94 2.10 19.42
C ARG A 46 -2.09 3.58 19.74
N TRP A 47 -2.02 3.96 21.01
CA TRP A 47 -2.16 5.36 21.43
C TRP A 47 -0.92 6.20 21.19
N ARG A 48 0.25 5.59 21.00
CA ARG A 48 1.49 6.33 20.72
C ARG A 48 1.34 7.28 19.53
N THR A 49 0.64 6.84 18.49
CA THR A 49 0.33 7.65 17.30
C THR A 49 -1.18 7.67 17.06
N VAL A 50 -1.80 8.81 17.35
CA VAL A 50 -3.24 9.01 17.14
C VAL A 50 -3.48 9.58 15.76
N VAL A 51 -4.14 8.82 14.89
CA VAL A 51 -4.54 9.29 13.55
C VAL A 51 -6.00 9.72 13.60
N VAL A 52 -6.24 11.01 13.38
CA VAL A 52 -7.59 11.59 13.41
C VAL A 52 -8.31 11.30 12.10
N LYS A 53 -9.39 10.50 12.19
CA LYS A 53 -10.28 10.13 11.08
C LYS A 53 -11.71 10.02 11.59
N SER A 54 -12.70 10.29 10.75
CA SER A 54 -14.12 10.20 11.14
C SER A 54 -14.48 8.82 11.69
N THR A 55 -13.98 7.75 11.06
CA THR A 55 -14.20 6.37 11.53
C THR A 55 -13.59 6.10 12.90
N ASN A 56 -12.45 6.72 13.22
CA ASN A 56 -11.81 6.58 14.52
C ASN A 56 -12.50 7.41 15.60
N TYR A 57 -13.17 8.50 15.23
CA TYR A 57 -13.86 9.38 16.18
C TYR A 57 -14.99 8.66 16.92
N LEU A 58 -15.84 7.92 16.21
CA LEU A 58 -16.93 7.15 16.84
C LEU A 58 -16.37 6.13 17.83
N SER A 59 -15.35 5.36 17.42
CA SER A 59 -14.67 4.41 18.30
C SER A 59 -14.02 5.09 19.53
N PHE A 60 -13.43 6.26 19.34
CA PHE A 60 -12.83 7.06 20.41
C PHE A 60 -13.88 7.58 21.39
N ARG A 61 -15.01 8.08 20.88
CA ARG A 61 -16.13 8.57 21.67
C ARG A 61 -16.80 7.44 22.47
N GLU A 62 -17.03 6.30 21.84
CA GLU A 62 -17.52 5.09 22.53
C GLU A 62 -16.55 4.65 23.61
N TRP A 63 -15.25 4.66 23.34
CA TRP A 63 -14.22 4.34 24.32
C TRP A 63 -14.26 5.28 25.54
N LEU A 64 -14.36 6.60 25.31
CA LEU A 64 -14.53 7.59 26.38
C LEU A 64 -15.78 7.32 27.22
N LEU A 65 -16.91 7.01 26.56
CA LEU A 65 -18.17 6.70 27.24
C LEU A 65 -18.07 5.41 28.06
N LEU A 66 -17.52 4.34 27.49
CA LEU A 66 -17.36 3.04 28.16
C LEU A 66 -16.44 3.14 29.38
N PHE A 67 -15.38 3.95 29.31
CA PHE A 67 -14.52 4.23 30.46
C PHE A 67 -15.29 4.92 31.58
N GLY A 68 -16.08 5.96 31.26
CA GLY A 68 -16.88 6.69 32.23
C GLY A 68 -17.95 5.83 32.94
N HIS A 69 -18.54 4.85 32.25
CA HIS A 69 -19.56 3.96 32.84
C HIS A 69 -19.01 2.90 33.79
N SER A 70 -17.69 2.63 33.74
CA SER A 70 -17.08 1.56 34.53
C SER A 70 -16.85 1.94 36.01
N ARG A 71 -17.19 3.16 36.44
CA ARG A 71 -16.87 3.68 37.77
C ARG A 71 -18.03 4.40 38.47
N PRO A 72 -18.11 4.32 39.81
CA PRO A 72 -19.20 4.91 40.61
C PRO A 72 -19.07 6.42 40.87
N THR A 73 -18.24 7.14 40.11
CA THR A 73 -18.08 8.59 40.26
C THR A 73 -19.28 9.35 39.66
N PRO A 74 -19.75 10.45 40.28
CA PRO A 74 -20.87 11.22 39.75
C PRO A 74 -20.56 11.75 38.34
N LEU A 75 -21.43 11.44 37.37
CA LEU A 75 -21.26 11.79 35.95
C LEU A 75 -21.03 13.30 35.72
N ASP A 76 -21.60 14.15 36.57
CA ASP A 76 -21.52 15.61 36.46
C ASP A 76 -20.11 16.18 36.60
N ALA A 77 -19.18 15.46 37.23
CA ALA A 77 -17.79 15.92 37.43
C ALA A 77 -16.91 15.78 36.17
N PHE A 78 -17.40 15.09 35.13
CA PHE A 78 -16.61 14.75 33.94
C PHE A 78 -16.94 15.59 32.71
N PHE A 79 -18.06 16.30 32.72
CA PHE A 79 -18.51 17.09 31.60
C PHE A 79 -17.73 18.40 31.51
N ARG A 80 -16.90 18.53 30.45
CA ARG A 80 -16.18 19.76 30.12
C ARG A 80 -16.87 20.45 28.95
N SER A 81 -17.06 21.76 29.05
CA SER A 81 -17.39 22.59 27.90
C SER A 81 -16.12 22.83 27.10
N ILE A 82 -16.09 22.34 25.86
CA ILE A 82 -14.92 22.47 24.98
C ILE A 82 -15.23 23.54 23.93
N PRO A 83 -14.39 24.58 23.77
CA PRO A 83 -14.60 25.62 22.77
C PRO A 83 -14.81 25.04 21.37
N GLY A 84 -15.85 25.49 20.68
CA GLY A 84 -16.20 25.02 19.34
C GLY A 84 -17.00 23.72 19.29
N LEU A 85 -17.36 23.09 20.41
CA LEU A 85 -18.29 21.96 20.41
C LEU A 85 -19.67 22.38 20.90
N ASP A 86 -20.71 21.93 20.18
CA ASP A 86 -22.11 22.10 20.56
C ASP A 86 -22.46 21.10 21.70
N GLY A 87 -22.01 21.42 22.91
CA GLY A 87 -22.33 20.67 24.13
C GLY A 87 -21.14 20.34 25.01
N THR A 88 -21.43 19.74 26.16
CA THR A 88 -20.42 19.25 27.10
C THR A 88 -19.99 17.83 26.75
N VAL A 89 -18.68 17.57 26.75
CA VAL A 89 -18.11 16.23 26.52
C VAL A 89 -17.64 15.65 27.84
N ALA A 90 -17.99 14.40 28.12
CA ALA A 90 -17.46 13.69 29.28
C ALA A 90 -16.01 13.27 29.03
N ILE A 91 -15.06 13.89 29.72
CA ILE A 91 -13.65 13.51 29.72
C ILE A 91 -13.32 12.95 31.11
N ASP A 92 -13.13 11.64 31.19
CA ASP A 92 -12.69 10.96 32.40
C ASP A 92 -11.21 11.31 32.69
N PRO A 93 -10.82 11.68 33.94
CA PRO A 93 -9.45 12.06 34.29
C PRO A 93 -8.41 10.98 34.01
N ILE A 94 -8.81 9.71 33.99
CA ILE A 94 -7.91 8.59 33.73
C ILE A 94 -7.73 8.41 32.23
N ALA A 95 -8.77 8.61 31.44
CA ALA A 95 -8.62 8.69 29.99
C ALA A 95 -7.69 9.87 29.60
N GLU A 96 -7.82 11.01 30.30
CA GLU A 96 -6.90 12.15 30.17
C GLU A 96 -5.47 11.81 30.58
N GLU A 97 -5.29 11.09 31.68
CA GLU A 97 -3.99 10.60 32.15
C GLU A 97 -3.37 9.61 31.15
N GLU A 98 -4.12 8.63 30.64
CA GLU A 98 -3.65 7.66 29.64
C GLU A 98 -3.25 8.36 28.34
N ILE A 99 -4.08 9.29 27.83
CA ILE A 99 -3.73 10.07 26.63
C ILE A 99 -2.48 10.90 26.89
N SER A 100 -2.40 11.55 28.05
CA SER A 100 -1.23 12.33 28.45
C SER A 100 0.03 11.49 28.57
N GLU A 101 -0.08 10.27 29.10
CA GLU A 101 1.03 9.37 29.34
C GLU A 101 1.55 8.73 28.05
N TYR A 102 0.67 8.41 27.08
CA TYR A 102 1.04 7.55 25.95
C TYR A 102 1.06 8.23 24.58
N VAL A 103 0.25 9.25 24.33
CA VAL A 103 0.26 9.92 23.03
C VAL A 103 1.59 10.66 22.85
N ARG A 104 2.28 10.38 21.75
CA ARG A 104 3.54 11.04 21.34
C ARG A 104 3.40 11.77 20.03
N THR A 105 2.57 11.23 19.14
CA THR A 105 2.34 11.76 17.79
C THR A 105 0.85 11.90 17.52
N ILE A 106 0.42 13.06 17.03
CA ILE A 106 -0.92 13.25 16.48
C ILE A 106 -0.82 13.50 14.98
N VAL A 107 -1.52 12.69 14.21
CA VAL A 107 -1.70 12.89 12.77
C VAL A 107 -3.07 13.51 12.55
N LEU A 108 -3.06 14.77 12.10
CA LEU A 108 -4.26 15.55 11.87
C LEU A 108 -5.04 15.03 10.65
N PRO A 109 -6.36 15.30 10.58
CA PRO A 109 -7.19 14.75 9.52
C PRO A 109 -6.87 15.41 8.17
N GLU A 110 -6.99 14.64 7.08
CA GLU A 110 -6.92 15.16 5.71
C GLU A 110 -8.14 16.04 5.38
N LYS A 111 -9.30 15.69 5.94
CA LYS A 111 -10.58 16.40 5.79
C LYS A 111 -11.08 16.84 7.15
N TRP A 112 -11.27 18.14 7.33
CA TRP A 112 -11.80 18.75 8.56
C TRP A 112 -13.33 18.80 8.50
N ALA A 113 -13.94 17.62 8.66
CA ALA A 113 -15.39 17.48 8.85
C ALA A 113 -15.74 17.65 10.34
N ASP A 114 -17.02 17.86 10.65
CA ASP A 114 -17.49 18.08 12.03
C ASP A 114 -16.97 17.02 13.02
N ASP A 115 -16.96 15.75 12.64
CA ASP A 115 -16.45 14.64 13.47
C ASP A 115 -14.94 14.73 13.72
N THR A 116 -14.14 15.00 12.70
CA THR A 116 -12.68 15.06 12.84
C THR A 116 -12.24 16.32 13.57
N THR A 117 -12.88 17.45 13.28
CA THR A 117 -12.70 18.69 14.04
C THR A 117 -13.06 18.49 15.51
N SER A 118 -14.17 17.80 15.78
CA SER A 118 -14.56 17.47 17.16
C SER A 118 -13.53 16.60 17.87
N PHE A 119 -12.99 15.61 17.16
CA PHE A 119 -11.94 14.76 17.70
C PHE A 119 -10.68 15.57 18.04
N VAL A 120 -10.21 16.46 17.16
CA VAL A 120 -9.06 17.34 17.45
C VAL A 120 -9.33 18.24 18.66
N ARG A 121 -10.53 18.85 18.74
CA ARG A 121 -10.93 19.70 19.87
C ARG A 121 -10.89 18.94 21.20
N ILE A 122 -11.35 17.69 21.23
CA ILE A 122 -11.29 16.84 22.43
C ILE A 122 -9.84 16.51 22.79
N LEU A 123 -9.00 16.11 21.83
CA LEU A 123 -7.58 15.84 22.07
C LEU A 123 -6.85 17.10 22.61
N ALA A 124 -7.14 18.26 22.03
CA ALA A 124 -6.58 19.53 22.49
C ALA A 124 -7.03 19.89 23.91
N ALA A 125 -8.29 19.64 24.25
CA ALA A 125 -8.82 19.82 25.61
C ALA A 125 -8.21 18.85 26.65
N MET A 126 -7.77 17.65 26.22
CA MET A 126 -7.07 16.67 27.06
C MET A 126 -5.56 16.96 27.18
N LYS A 127 -5.01 17.81 26.30
CA LYS A 127 -3.62 18.33 26.33
C LYS A 127 -2.56 17.25 26.63
N PRO A 128 -2.25 16.35 25.68
CA PRO A 128 -1.38 15.21 25.95
C PRO A 128 0.02 15.67 26.35
N ARG A 129 0.42 15.43 27.61
CA ARG A 129 1.65 15.99 28.22
C ARG A 129 2.96 15.59 27.53
N HIS A 130 2.94 14.48 26.80
CA HIS A 130 4.11 13.94 26.11
C HIS A 130 3.98 14.02 24.58
N LEU A 131 3.06 14.84 24.06
CA LEU A 131 2.98 15.11 22.63
C LEU A 131 4.28 15.79 22.17
N THR A 132 5.11 15.04 21.45
CA THR A 132 6.38 15.52 20.91
C THR A 132 6.32 15.76 19.40
N ALA A 133 5.33 15.18 18.71
CA ALA A 133 5.19 15.29 17.26
C ALA A 133 3.76 15.54 16.78
N VAL A 134 3.62 16.37 15.75
CA VAL A 134 2.35 16.59 15.04
C VAL A 134 2.61 16.50 13.54
N VAL A 135 1.73 15.77 12.85
CA VAL A 135 1.76 15.57 11.40
C VAL A 135 0.56 16.27 10.76
N PHE A 136 0.83 17.20 9.85
CA PHE A 136 -0.15 17.92 9.05
C PHE A 136 -0.18 17.37 7.62
N GLY A 137 -1.39 17.11 7.09
CA GLY A 137 -1.57 16.64 5.71
C GLY A 137 -1.23 15.16 5.52
N LYS A 138 -1.88 14.51 4.54
CA LYS A 138 -1.59 13.12 4.10
C LYS A 138 -2.16 12.77 2.71
N SER A 139 -3.11 13.55 2.19
CA SER A 139 -3.66 13.43 0.83
C SER A 139 -3.01 14.41 -0.16
N GLY A 140 -3.01 14.06 -1.45
CA GLY A 140 -2.45 14.87 -2.55
C GLY A 140 -3.16 16.21 -2.83
N ASP A 141 -4.28 16.48 -2.18
CA ASP A 141 -4.99 17.76 -2.29
C ASP A 141 -4.52 18.75 -1.22
N GLY A 142 -4.03 19.92 -1.64
CA GLY A 142 -3.61 21.03 -0.76
C GLY A 142 -4.76 21.72 -0.01
N SER A 143 -5.98 21.18 -0.06
CA SER A 143 -7.19 21.76 0.54
C SER A 143 -7.27 21.60 2.07
N TRP A 144 -6.43 20.73 2.67
CA TRP A 144 -6.44 20.51 4.11
C TRP A 144 -6.18 21.79 4.91
N TYR A 145 -5.40 22.73 4.35
CA TYR A 145 -5.06 23.99 5.03
C TYR A 145 -6.27 24.91 5.19
N SER A 146 -7.04 25.15 4.13
CA SER A 146 -8.17 26.10 4.16
C SER A 146 -9.25 25.67 5.14
N ASP A 147 -9.50 24.36 5.23
CA ASP A 147 -10.46 23.84 6.19
C ASP A 147 -9.89 23.83 7.62
N MET A 148 -8.62 23.47 7.79
CA MET A 148 -7.94 23.58 9.09
C MET A 148 -7.99 25.00 9.63
N GLU A 149 -7.60 26.00 8.83
CA GLU A 149 -7.55 27.40 9.25
C GLU A 149 -8.91 27.90 9.73
N ARG A 150 -9.99 27.53 9.04
CA ARG A 150 -11.37 27.86 9.43
C ARG A 150 -11.78 27.18 10.74
N GLU A 151 -11.40 25.92 10.94
CA GLU A 151 -11.84 25.13 12.09
C GLU A 151 -10.93 25.25 13.33
N TRP A 152 -9.73 25.83 13.17
CA TRP A 152 -8.72 25.94 14.23
C TRP A 152 -9.20 26.83 15.37
N THR A 153 -9.38 26.24 16.55
CA THR A 153 -9.95 26.94 17.72
C THR A 153 -8.86 27.41 18.67
N LEU A 154 -8.59 28.71 18.64
CA LEU A 154 -7.68 29.37 19.59
C LEU A 154 -8.36 29.59 20.95
N PRO A 155 -7.66 29.48 22.09
CA PRO A 155 -6.25 29.10 22.26
C PRO A 155 -6.02 27.58 22.47
N THR A 156 -7.08 26.78 22.60
CA THR A 156 -7.00 25.38 23.04
C THR A 156 -6.12 24.51 22.15
N MET A 157 -6.18 24.70 20.82
CA MET A 157 -5.35 23.94 19.90
C MET A 157 -3.89 24.40 19.87
N ASP A 158 -3.61 25.67 20.17
CA ASP A 158 -2.23 26.19 20.26
C ASP A 158 -1.54 25.63 21.51
N ASP A 159 -2.25 25.59 22.64
CA ASP A 159 -1.72 25.03 23.89
C ASP A 159 -1.46 23.53 23.83
N MET A 160 -2.10 22.79 22.92
CA MET A 160 -1.77 21.39 22.65
C MET A 160 -0.33 21.24 22.13
N MET A 161 0.20 22.25 21.42
CA MET A 161 1.52 22.24 20.78
C MET A 161 2.65 22.76 21.69
N GLU A 162 2.39 23.00 22.98
CA GLU A 162 3.36 23.62 23.90
C GLU A 162 4.71 22.89 24.04
N ARG A 163 4.73 21.58 23.81
CA ARG A 163 5.90 20.69 23.97
C ARG A 163 6.33 20.06 22.65
N LEU A 164 5.89 20.63 21.54
CA LEU A 164 6.19 20.10 20.23
C LEU A 164 7.70 20.18 19.94
N GLU A 165 8.32 19.03 19.71
CA GLU A 165 9.73 18.95 19.32
C GLU A 165 9.89 18.71 17.82
N ARG A 166 8.95 17.96 17.23
CA ARG A 166 8.94 17.55 15.82
C ARG A 166 7.67 17.99 15.11
N LEU A 167 7.82 18.58 13.94
CA LEU A 167 6.72 18.98 13.07
C LEU A 167 6.88 18.32 11.70
N GLU A 168 5.88 17.56 11.26
CA GLU A 168 5.84 16.99 9.91
C GLU A 168 4.71 17.64 9.12
N LEU A 169 5.00 18.15 7.94
CA LEU A 169 4.02 18.69 7.02
C LEU A 169 4.11 17.99 5.68
N ILE A 170 2.99 17.44 5.22
CA ILE A 170 2.84 16.74 3.96
C ILE A 170 1.99 17.60 3.03
N ASN A 171 2.51 17.92 1.84
CA ASN A 171 1.88 18.83 0.88
C ASN A 171 1.49 20.20 1.47
N PRO A 172 2.35 20.90 2.24
CA PRO A 172 1.98 22.19 2.79
C PRO A 172 1.90 23.27 1.71
N PRO A 173 0.76 23.98 1.54
CA PRO A 173 0.79 25.28 0.88
C PRO A 173 1.57 26.27 1.75
N ARG A 174 2.14 27.30 1.13
CA ARG A 174 2.96 28.28 1.85
C ARG A 174 2.26 28.95 3.03
N SER A 175 0.99 29.31 2.86
CA SER A 175 0.16 29.89 3.93
C SER A 175 0.08 28.97 5.15
N SER A 176 0.03 27.64 4.94
CA SER A 176 -0.02 26.67 6.03
C SER A 176 1.24 26.64 6.87
N LEU A 177 2.42 26.68 6.24
CA LEU A 177 3.66 26.64 7.00
C LEU A 177 3.81 27.89 7.84
N HIS A 178 3.51 29.06 7.27
CA HIS A 178 3.53 30.32 7.99
C HIS A 178 2.54 30.30 9.16
N PHE A 179 1.28 29.92 8.90
CA PHE A 179 0.24 29.81 9.92
C PHE A 179 0.65 28.91 11.08
N VAL A 180 1.16 27.71 10.79
CA VAL A 180 1.55 26.74 11.83
C VAL A 180 2.75 27.26 12.61
N LEU A 181 3.80 27.70 11.93
CA LEU A 181 5.03 28.18 12.58
C LEU A 181 4.81 29.44 13.41
N ALA A 182 3.88 30.31 13.02
CA ALA A 182 3.53 31.52 13.74
C ALA A 182 2.62 31.29 14.96
N ARG A 183 2.13 30.06 15.20
CA ARG A 183 1.30 29.77 16.38
C ARG A 183 2.07 29.98 17.67
N VAL A 184 1.41 30.61 18.65
CA VAL A 184 2.00 30.98 19.94
C VAL A 184 1.22 30.26 21.04
N PRO A 185 1.66 29.08 21.49
CA PRO A 185 1.08 28.44 22.66
C PRO A 185 1.16 29.37 23.86
N SER A 186 0.05 29.55 24.56
CA SER A 186 -0.10 30.53 25.64
C SER A 186 0.87 30.24 26.80
N SER A 187 1.17 28.97 27.03
CA SER A 187 2.09 28.52 28.08
C SER A 187 3.57 28.75 27.76
N VAL A 188 3.93 28.85 26.47
CA VAL A 188 5.32 29.05 26.04
C VAL A 188 5.59 30.53 25.76
N GLY A 189 4.59 31.27 25.28
CA GLY A 189 4.68 32.72 25.06
C GLY A 189 5.60 33.13 23.90
N ARG A 190 5.95 32.19 23.02
CA ARG A 190 6.77 32.41 21.82
C ARG A 190 6.28 31.51 20.67
N PRO A 191 6.50 31.90 19.41
CA PRO A 191 6.01 31.16 18.26
C PRO A 191 6.71 29.83 18.07
N LEU A 192 6.04 28.85 17.46
CA LEU A 192 6.56 27.49 17.26
C LEU A 192 7.94 27.45 16.58
N TYR A 193 8.19 28.32 15.60
CA TYR A 193 9.50 28.37 14.91
C TYR A 193 10.70 28.59 15.83
N SER A 194 10.48 29.17 17.01
CA SER A 194 11.53 29.51 17.98
C SER A 194 11.94 28.35 18.90
N PHE A 195 11.26 27.20 18.85
CA PHE A 195 11.57 26.06 19.73
C PHE A 195 11.38 24.66 19.13
N ILE A 196 10.77 24.52 17.96
CA ILE A 196 10.73 23.23 17.25
C ILE A 196 12.16 22.83 16.87
N LYS A 197 12.55 21.59 17.23
CA LYS A 197 13.89 21.05 16.99
C LYS A 197 13.99 20.27 15.68
N SER A 198 12.90 19.65 15.22
CA SER A 198 12.88 18.80 14.03
C SER A 198 11.73 19.16 13.11
N ILE A 199 12.02 19.35 11.83
CA ILE A 199 11.01 19.65 10.81
C ILE A 199 11.14 18.67 9.66
N GLN A 200 10.01 18.15 9.21
CA GLN A 200 9.90 17.30 8.03
C GLN A 200 8.91 17.91 7.05
N LEU A 201 9.35 18.15 5.82
CA LEU A 201 8.54 18.71 4.74
C LEU A 201 8.50 17.69 3.60
N LYS A 202 7.34 17.09 3.36
CA LYS A 202 7.16 16.02 2.37
C LYS A 202 6.20 16.46 1.29
N SER A 203 6.69 16.60 0.05
CA SER A 203 5.90 16.97 -1.12
C SER A 203 5.24 18.36 -1.01
N ALA A 204 4.97 19.03 -2.13
CA ALA A 204 4.16 20.25 -2.20
C ALA A 204 3.28 20.19 -3.45
N PRO A 205 2.01 20.66 -3.38
CA PRO A 205 1.18 20.73 -4.57
C PRO A 205 1.73 21.84 -5.48
N VAL A 206 1.86 21.54 -6.77
CA VAL A 206 2.18 22.53 -7.81
C VAL A 206 0.97 23.44 -7.97
N VAL A 207 0.90 24.52 -7.18
CA VAL A 207 -0.17 25.52 -7.28
C VAL A 207 0.45 26.85 -7.71
N ASP A 208 -0.25 27.52 -8.63
CA ASP A 208 0.15 28.74 -9.32
C ASP A 208 0.81 29.79 -8.41
N ASN A 209 1.85 30.44 -8.96
CA ASN A 209 2.71 31.47 -8.34
C ASN A 209 1.99 32.76 -7.88
N HIS A 210 0.68 32.76 -7.71
CA HIS A 210 -0.07 33.95 -7.31
C HIS A 210 0.03 34.12 -5.80
N TRP A 211 1.01 34.92 -5.38
CA TRP A 211 1.03 35.49 -4.04
C TRP A 211 -0.23 36.36 -3.91
N GLY A 212 -1.20 35.91 -3.11
CA GLY A 212 -2.26 36.80 -2.66
C GLY A 212 -1.62 37.97 -1.93
N SER A 213 -1.90 39.20 -2.37
CA SER A 213 -1.34 40.46 -1.88
C SER A 213 -1.76 40.84 -0.44
N GLN A 214 -2.17 39.86 0.37
CA GLN A 214 -2.60 40.06 1.76
C GLN A 214 -1.49 39.62 2.72
N TRP A 215 -0.39 40.35 2.65
CA TRP A 215 0.54 40.51 3.77
C TRP A 215 0.48 41.98 4.14
N ASP A 216 -0.57 42.40 4.85
CA ASP A 216 -0.45 43.60 5.69
C ASP A 216 0.12 43.09 7.03
N PRO A 217 1.40 43.38 7.34
CA PRO A 217 1.94 43.07 8.65
C PRO A 217 1.11 43.81 9.69
N VAL A 218 0.53 43.05 10.62
CA VAL A 218 0.02 43.63 11.86
C VAL A 218 1.22 44.29 12.56
N ASP A 219 1.15 45.62 12.67
CA ASP A 219 2.09 46.56 13.28
C ASP A 219 3.33 46.99 12.46
N GLU A 220 3.09 48.04 11.68
CA GLU A 220 3.96 48.86 10.81
C GLU A 220 5.18 49.55 11.45
N HIS A 221 5.70 49.15 12.62
CA HIS A 221 6.65 49.99 13.37
C HIS A 221 8.09 49.49 13.49
N SER A 222 8.54 48.65 12.57
CA SER A 222 9.94 48.25 12.53
C SER A 222 10.32 47.93 11.09
N ALA A 223 11.24 48.71 10.53
CA ALA A 223 11.59 48.74 9.11
C ALA A 223 12.98 48.14 8.85
N LEU A 224 13.31 47.02 9.51
CA LEU A 224 14.55 46.28 9.32
C LEU A 224 14.24 44.77 9.24
N ASP A 225 14.50 44.17 8.06
CA ASP A 225 14.51 42.72 7.78
C ASP A 225 13.19 41.91 7.93
N TYR A 226 12.05 42.51 7.55
CA TYR A 226 10.73 41.86 7.59
C TYR A 226 10.53 40.92 6.40
N GLY A 227 10.66 39.62 6.64
CA GLY A 227 10.33 38.57 5.69
C GLY A 227 11.14 37.29 5.86
N ARG A 228 12.13 37.27 6.76
CA ARG A 228 12.95 36.09 7.06
C ARG A 228 12.53 35.44 8.36
N ILE A 229 12.17 34.17 8.31
CA ILE A 229 11.88 33.36 9.51
C ILE A 229 13.16 32.61 9.87
N PHE A 230 13.70 32.87 11.07
CA PHE A 230 14.85 32.14 11.60
C PHE A 230 14.37 30.98 12.46
N MET A 231 14.66 29.76 12.01
CA MET A 231 14.28 28.52 12.67
C MET A 231 15.38 28.07 13.64
N VAL A 232 15.01 27.65 14.84
CA VAL A 232 15.92 27.01 15.82
C VAL A 232 16.03 25.48 15.59
N ALA A 233 15.50 24.98 14.47
CA ALA A 233 15.49 23.55 14.18
C ALA A 233 16.91 23.01 13.98
N GLU A 234 17.23 21.96 14.73
CA GLU A 234 18.48 21.19 14.65
C GLU A 234 18.42 20.14 13.52
N THR A 235 17.22 19.72 13.12
CA THR A 235 17.02 18.71 12.08
C THR A 235 15.99 19.16 11.05
N LEU A 236 16.34 19.08 9.76
CA LEU A 236 15.47 19.37 8.63
C LEU A 236 15.48 18.18 7.67
N GLU A 237 14.31 17.60 7.42
CA GLU A 237 14.08 16.63 6.36
C GLU A 237 13.18 17.27 5.30
N VAL A 238 13.62 17.30 4.05
CA VAL A 238 12.90 17.96 2.96
C VAL A 238 12.90 17.10 1.69
N ASP A 239 11.72 16.85 1.13
CA ASP A 239 11.55 16.32 -0.24
C ASP A 239 11.45 17.49 -1.21
N LEU A 240 12.49 17.75 -2.01
CA LEU A 240 12.59 18.87 -2.96
C LEU A 240 11.69 18.67 -4.19
N SER A 241 10.41 18.42 -3.95
CA SER A 241 9.37 18.46 -4.95
C SER A 241 9.00 19.88 -5.34
N ASP A 242 8.54 20.05 -6.59
CA ASP A 242 7.98 21.31 -7.12
C ASP A 242 7.10 22.03 -6.06
N GLY A 243 7.42 23.29 -5.76
CA GLY A 243 6.67 24.15 -4.84
C GLY A 243 7.32 24.41 -3.47
N LEU A 244 8.12 23.49 -2.92
CA LEU A 244 8.79 23.73 -1.62
C LEU A 244 9.88 24.81 -1.68
N ARG A 245 10.46 25.05 -2.86
CA ARG A 245 11.46 26.09 -3.05
C ARG A 245 10.96 27.46 -2.63
N ALA A 246 9.85 27.92 -3.21
CA ALA A 246 9.26 29.23 -2.91
C ALA A 246 8.85 29.36 -1.43
N LEU A 247 8.57 28.23 -0.78
CA LEU A 247 8.23 28.16 0.63
C LEU A 247 9.46 28.25 1.54
N LEU A 248 10.59 27.63 1.15
CA LEU A 248 11.82 27.66 1.93
C LEU A 248 12.67 28.91 1.68
N GLU A 249 12.51 29.63 0.55
CA GLU A 249 13.28 30.84 0.21
C GLU A 249 13.29 31.93 1.32
N GLN A 250 12.29 31.93 2.20
CA GLN A 250 12.15 32.89 3.29
C GLN A 250 12.49 32.32 4.68
N ILE A 251 12.89 31.05 4.76
CA ILE A 251 13.11 30.34 6.03
C ILE A 251 14.58 29.94 6.14
N TYR A 252 15.22 30.39 7.21
CA TYR A 252 16.64 30.25 7.49
C TYR A 252 16.86 29.28 8.65
N PHE A 253 17.88 28.42 8.53
CA PHE A 253 18.17 27.37 9.50
C PHE A 253 19.60 27.48 10.06
N PRO A 254 19.91 28.54 10.84
CA PRO A 254 21.26 28.77 11.34
C PRO A 254 21.74 27.77 12.40
N ALA A 255 20.83 27.00 13.00
CA ALA A 255 21.11 26.02 14.05
C ALA A 255 21.07 24.56 13.55
N LEU A 256 21.06 24.35 12.24
CA LEU A 256 20.85 23.05 11.66
C LEU A 256 22.08 22.16 11.85
N LEU A 257 21.89 21.02 12.52
CA LEU A 257 22.90 19.97 12.73
C LEU A 257 22.75 18.86 11.68
N ASN A 258 21.50 18.52 11.33
CA ASN A 258 21.17 17.42 10.42
C ASN A 258 20.28 17.91 9.27
N LEU A 259 20.74 17.75 8.04
CA LEU A 259 19.98 18.08 6.83
C LEU A 259 19.76 16.81 6.00
N THR A 260 18.51 16.44 5.76
CA THR A 260 18.12 15.33 4.88
C THR A 260 17.33 15.83 3.69
N VAL A 261 17.77 15.47 2.49
CA VAL A 261 17.22 15.97 1.22
C VAL A 261 16.86 14.80 0.32
N PHE A 262 15.60 14.75 -0.13
CA PHE A 262 15.16 13.82 -1.16
C PHE A 262 15.07 14.51 -2.52
N THR A 263 15.65 13.89 -3.56
CA THR A 263 15.79 14.48 -4.90
C THR A 263 14.73 13.99 -5.93
N ARG A 264 14.28 14.86 -6.85
CA ARG A 264 13.36 14.55 -7.97
C ARG A 264 13.97 14.75 -9.38
N ARG A 265 13.12 14.63 -10.42
CA ARG A 265 13.46 14.54 -11.86
C ARG A 265 14.16 15.75 -12.47
N ASN A 266 14.26 16.90 -11.78
CA ASN A 266 14.77 18.12 -12.41
C ASN A 266 15.40 19.08 -11.38
N MET A 267 16.64 18.81 -10.97
CA MET A 267 17.31 19.51 -9.86
C MET A 267 17.91 20.87 -10.22
N SER A 268 17.96 21.30 -11.49
CA SER A 268 18.72 22.49 -11.90
C SER A 268 18.34 23.76 -11.13
N HIS A 269 17.07 23.90 -10.78
CA HIS A 269 16.55 25.02 -9.98
C HIS A 269 16.65 24.80 -8.46
N ASP A 270 16.70 23.56 -8.00
CA ASP A 270 16.73 23.20 -6.58
C ASP A 270 18.13 23.33 -5.95
N TRP A 271 19.19 23.29 -6.76
CA TRP A 271 20.57 23.46 -6.28
C TRP A 271 20.80 24.80 -5.58
N SER A 272 20.20 25.88 -6.08
CA SER A 272 20.29 27.22 -5.45
C SER A 272 19.66 27.26 -4.05
N LEU A 273 18.59 26.48 -3.85
CA LEU A 273 17.97 26.37 -2.53
C LEU A 273 18.83 25.53 -1.60
N LEU A 274 19.33 24.40 -2.08
CA LEU A 274 20.20 23.53 -1.30
C LEU A 274 21.49 24.25 -0.90
N GLU A 275 22.10 25.00 -1.82
CA GLU A 275 23.21 25.90 -1.53
C GLU A 275 22.89 26.82 -0.37
N ARG A 276 21.76 27.52 -0.45
CA ARG A 276 21.35 28.46 0.59
C ARG A 276 21.17 27.73 1.93
N LEU A 277 20.52 26.57 1.95
CA LEU A 277 20.35 25.77 3.17
C LEU A 277 21.70 25.32 3.77
N LEU A 278 22.65 24.89 2.92
CA LEU A 278 24.01 24.56 3.33
C LEU A 278 24.78 25.80 3.83
N GLY A 279 24.56 26.96 3.19
CA GLY A 279 25.13 28.24 3.60
C GLY A 279 24.62 28.71 4.96
N ASP A 280 23.30 28.65 5.17
CA ASP A 280 22.63 28.97 6.43
C ASP A 280 23.20 28.13 7.57
N ALA A 281 23.44 26.83 7.32
CA ALA A 281 23.93 25.86 8.28
C ALA A 281 25.45 25.68 8.27
N SER A 282 26.20 26.52 7.55
CA SER A 282 27.62 26.25 7.23
C SER A 282 28.53 26.09 8.45
N SER A 283 28.18 26.74 9.55
CA SER A 283 28.91 26.68 10.82
C SER A 283 28.38 25.65 11.82
N THR A 284 27.27 24.96 11.54
CA THR A 284 26.62 24.05 12.49
C THR A 284 26.36 22.65 11.93
N LEU A 285 26.28 22.50 10.61
CA LEU A 285 25.89 21.24 9.97
C LEU A 285 26.92 20.14 10.25
N GLU A 286 26.50 19.08 10.94
CA GLU A 286 27.29 17.90 11.28
C GLU A 286 27.03 16.76 10.30
N VAL A 287 25.77 16.55 9.89
CA VAL A 287 25.38 15.44 9.01
C VAL A 287 24.52 15.91 7.86
N PHE A 288 24.92 15.53 6.65
CA PHE A 288 24.16 15.78 5.42
C PHE A 288 23.72 14.47 4.77
N HIS A 289 22.41 14.27 4.61
CA HIS A 289 21.82 13.13 3.93
C HIS A 289 21.26 13.54 2.56
N LEU A 290 21.69 12.84 1.51
CA LEU A 290 21.17 12.99 0.15
C LEU A 290 20.54 11.67 -0.32
N CYS A 291 19.20 11.65 -0.33
CA CYS A 291 18.40 10.48 -0.61
C CYS A 291 17.78 10.54 -2.02
N ARG A 292 17.63 9.37 -2.64
CA ARG A 292 16.93 9.21 -3.92
C ARG A 292 15.41 9.40 -3.72
N GLY A 293 14.80 10.30 -4.47
CA GLY A 293 13.34 10.34 -4.68
C GLY A 293 12.88 9.62 -5.95
N SER A 294 11.68 9.94 -6.44
CA SER A 294 10.91 9.09 -7.37
C SER A 294 11.46 8.95 -8.79
N SER A 295 12.41 9.80 -9.23
CA SER A 295 13.19 9.64 -10.47
C SER A 295 14.23 10.76 -10.59
N ILE A 296 15.39 10.52 -11.23
CA ILE A 296 16.54 11.44 -11.26
C ILE A 296 16.87 11.79 -12.72
N ASP A 297 17.09 13.08 -13.01
CA ASP A 297 17.83 13.52 -14.18
C ASP A 297 19.27 13.87 -13.76
N TYR A 298 20.25 13.45 -14.55
CA TYR A 298 21.68 13.52 -14.22
C TYR A 298 22.38 14.78 -14.78
N SER A 299 21.60 15.74 -15.29
CA SER A 299 22.12 16.87 -16.07
C SER A 299 22.71 18.03 -15.25
N SER A 300 22.64 18.00 -13.91
CA SER A 300 23.10 19.11 -13.06
C SER A 300 23.99 18.63 -11.90
N THR A 301 25.10 19.34 -11.67
CA THR A 301 26.11 19.07 -10.62
C THR A 301 26.35 20.33 -9.79
N PHE A 302 26.97 20.19 -8.60
CA PHE A 302 27.33 21.37 -7.81
C PHE A 302 28.43 22.16 -8.54
N LYS A 303 28.16 23.39 -8.97
CA LYS A 303 29.17 24.30 -9.54
C LYS A 303 29.05 25.68 -8.91
N ASP A 304 30.21 26.29 -8.67
CA ASP A 304 30.38 27.72 -8.32
C ASP A 304 29.81 28.16 -6.94
N PHE A 305 30.21 27.47 -5.86
CA PHE A 305 29.77 27.78 -4.49
C PHE A 305 30.83 28.42 -3.60
N ALA A 306 30.39 29.28 -2.68
CA ALA A 306 31.26 30.12 -1.82
C ALA A 306 31.06 29.91 -0.31
N CYS A 307 30.74 28.69 0.16
CA CYS A 307 30.65 28.39 1.60
C CYS A 307 31.51 27.18 2.00
N SER A 308 31.98 27.17 3.26
CA SER A 308 32.77 26.07 3.83
C SER A 308 31.99 25.45 4.99
N LEU A 309 31.75 24.15 4.93
CA LEU A 309 30.99 23.38 5.93
C LEU A 309 31.94 22.88 7.02
N VAL A 310 32.42 23.76 7.90
CA VAL A 310 33.55 23.49 8.81
C VAL A 310 33.31 22.39 9.85
N ASN A 311 32.05 22.09 10.17
CA ASN A 311 31.66 21.12 11.18
C ASN A 311 31.09 19.81 10.60
N LEU A 312 31.09 19.65 9.28
CA LEU A 312 30.55 18.46 8.64
C LEU A 312 31.37 17.21 9.01
N GLU A 313 30.73 16.25 9.66
CA GLU A 313 31.32 14.98 10.08
C GLU A 313 30.98 13.83 9.13
N ALA A 314 29.77 13.84 8.54
CA ALA A 314 29.30 12.77 7.69
C ALA A 314 28.40 13.25 6.54
N VAL A 315 28.63 12.67 5.36
CA VAL A 315 27.77 12.76 4.18
C VAL A 315 27.20 11.38 3.92
N VAL A 316 25.89 11.24 4.07
CA VAL A 316 25.15 10.01 3.83
C VAL A 316 24.45 10.13 2.49
N VAL A 317 24.67 9.20 1.57
CA VAL A 317 24.15 9.32 0.21
C VAL A 317 23.59 7.99 -0.30
N HIS A 318 22.43 8.02 -0.94
CA HIS A 318 21.93 6.84 -1.65
C HIS A 318 22.75 6.62 -2.93
N TRP A 319 23.12 5.36 -3.22
CA TRP A 319 23.93 5.01 -4.39
C TRP A 319 23.49 5.69 -5.70
N PRO A 320 22.20 5.72 -6.08
CA PRO A 320 21.79 6.26 -7.38
C PRO A 320 21.95 7.79 -7.52
N VAL A 321 22.14 8.52 -6.42
CA VAL A 321 22.32 9.97 -6.41
C VAL A 321 23.75 10.37 -6.07
N ILE A 322 24.67 9.42 -5.92
CA ILE A 322 26.05 9.73 -5.54
C ILE A 322 26.72 10.67 -6.54
N SER A 323 26.45 10.51 -7.84
CA SER A 323 26.99 11.36 -8.91
C SER A 323 26.59 12.84 -8.78
N LEU A 324 25.50 13.13 -8.06
CA LEU A 324 25.06 14.50 -7.81
C LEU A 324 25.97 15.23 -6.83
N LEU A 325 26.83 14.53 -6.07
CA LEU A 325 27.85 15.14 -5.21
C LEU A 325 29.08 15.63 -5.99
N ASP A 326 29.07 15.57 -7.33
CA ASP A 326 30.13 16.18 -8.12
C ASP A 326 30.19 17.69 -7.81
N GLY A 327 31.39 18.19 -7.51
CA GLY A 327 31.64 19.54 -6.99
C GLY A 327 31.49 19.72 -5.47
N PHE A 328 30.91 18.77 -4.73
CA PHE A 328 30.67 18.90 -3.28
C PHE A 328 31.97 18.98 -2.45
N HIS A 329 33.08 18.50 -2.99
CA HIS A 329 34.40 18.61 -2.34
C HIS A 329 34.85 20.06 -2.13
N SER A 330 34.30 21.03 -2.87
CA SER A 330 34.59 22.45 -2.65
C SER A 330 34.11 22.96 -1.28
N PHE A 331 33.16 22.26 -0.63
CA PHE A 331 32.58 22.64 0.67
C PHE A 331 33.30 22.03 1.88
N VAL A 332 34.05 20.95 1.67
CA VAL A 332 34.56 20.07 2.74
C VAL A 332 36.07 20.08 2.73
N LEU A 333 36.70 20.29 3.89
CA LEU A 333 38.16 20.23 3.98
C LEU A 333 38.66 18.79 3.75
N PRO A 334 39.87 18.62 3.17
CA PRO A 334 40.40 17.29 2.95
C PRO A 334 40.50 16.43 4.23
N GLY A 335 39.86 15.26 4.23
CA GLY A 335 39.86 14.33 5.35
C GLY A 335 38.91 14.70 6.50
N GLN A 336 38.00 15.64 6.29
CA GLN A 336 37.09 16.15 7.33
C GLN A 336 35.91 15.19 7.60
N ALA A 337 35.19 14.79 6.54
CA ALA A 337 33.93 14.05 6.66
C ALA A 337 34.02 12.59 6.18
N ASP A 338 33.20 11.71 6.76
CA ASP A 338 32.96 10.36 6.24
C ASP A 338 31.92 10.40 5.10
N LEU A 339 32.14 9.63 4.03
CA LEU A 339 31.13 9.35 3.01
C LEU A 339 30.48 7.99 3.28
N ILE A 340 29.19 7.96 3.59
CA ILE A 340 28.43 6.74 3.86
C ILE A 340 27.44 6.51 2.71
N VAL A 341 27.72 5.50 1.90
CA VAL A 341 26.91 5.10 0.76
C VAL A 341 25.87 4.07 1.19
N GLN A 342 24.59 4.41 1.03
CA GLN A 342 23.44 3.58 1.33
C GLN A 342 22.79 3.01 0.07
N ASN A 343 22.04 1.92 0.23
CA ASN A 343 21.29 1.29 -0.87
C ASN A 343 22.18 0.91 -2.06
N TYR A 344 23.45 0.62 -1.80
CA TYR A 344 24.34 0.04 -2.80
C TYR A 344 24.04 -1.45 -2.91
N ASP A 345 23.43 -1.83 -4.03
CA ASP A 345 23.28 -3.23 -4.39
C ASP A 345 24.21 -3.53 -5.57
N ALA A 346 25.31 -4.21 -5.26
CA ALA A 346 26.30 -4.65 -6.23
C ALA A 346 25.71 -5.49 -7.37
N ASN A 347 24.53 -6.10 -7.18
CA ASN A 347 23.84 -6.86 -8.23
C ASN A 347 23.03 -5.98 -9.18
N THR A 348 22.76 -4.72 -8.83
CA THR A 348 21.91 -3.80 -9.62
C THR A 348 22.63 -2.55 -10.11
N ALA A 349 23.80 -2.22 -9.55
CA ALA A 349 24.59 -1.08 -9.99
C ALA A 349 25.15 -1.32 -11.40
N GLU A 350 24.89 -0.40 -12.34
CA GLU A 350 25.43 -0.47 -13.69
C GLU A 350 26.88 0.05 -13.74
N GLU A 351 27.66 -0.36 -14.74
CA GLU A 351 29.01 0.19 -14.97
C GLU A 351 28.98 1.71 -15.22
N SER A 352 27.89 2.19 -15.82
CA SER A 352 27.59 3.62 -16.00
C SER A 352 27.43 4.34 -14.65
N ASP A 353 26.80 3.71 -13.65
CA ASP A 353 26.69 4.25 -12.28
C ASP A 353 28.05 4.32 -11.62
N TYR A 354 28.85 3.26 -11.74
CA TYR A 354 30.20 3.25 -11.18
C TYR A 354 31.09 4.30 -11.83
N THR A 355 31.04 4.44 -13.16
CA THR A 355 31.82 5.44 -13.90
C THR A 355 31.47 6.86 -13.45
N ARG A 356 30.19 7.11 -13.14
CA ARG A 356 29.72 8.40 -12.61
C ARG A 356 30.05 8.61 -11.12
N ALA A 357 30.04 7.55 -10.32
CA ALA A 357 30.36 7.59 -8.89
C ALA A 357 31.88 7.67 -8.62
N SER A 358 32.69 7.06 -9.49
CA SER A 358 34.13 6.87 -9.30
C SER A 358 34.88 8.17 -9.02
N PRO A 359 34.65 9.30 -9.74
CA PRO A 359 35.33 10.56 -9.44
C PRO A 359 35.08 11.02 -8.01
N ILE A 360 33.87 10.79 -7.48
CA ILE A 360 33.45 11.25 -6.15
C ILE A 360 34.02 10.33 -5.07
N LEU A 361 33.93 9.01 -5.27
CA LEU A 361 34.44 8.01 -4.33
C LEU A 361 35.97 8.10 -4.14
N GLN A 362 36.70 8.58 -5.14
CA GLN A 362 38.16 8.70 -5.13
C GLN A 362 38.67 10.07 -4.65
N LEU A 363 37.78 11.00 -4.31
CA LEU A 363 38.19 12.30 -3.80
C LEU A 363 39.00 12.13 -2.51
N PRO A 364 40.15 12.81 -2.36
CA PRO A 364 40.94 12.77 -1.13
C PRO A 364 40.26 13.50 0.05
N HIS A 365 39.05 14.02 -0.18
CA HIS A 365 38.30 14.81 0.79
C HIS A 365 37.61 13.96 1.85
N TRP A 366 37.33 12.70 1.53
CA TRP A 366 36.70 11.78 2.47
C TRP A 366 37.73 11.22 3.45
N ARG A 367 37.43 11.32 4.73
CA ARG A 367 38.17 10.63 5.79
C ARG A 367 38.07 9.11 5.61
N ARG A 368 36.88 8.64 5.24
CA ARG A 368 36.55 7.24 4.97
C ARG A 368 35.34 7.16 4.04
N VAL A 369 35.33 6.16 3.16
CA VAL A 369 34.15 5.76 2.39
C VAL A 369 33.62 4.43 2.94
N ALA A 370 32.36 4.39 3.34
CA ALA A 370 31.70 3.21 3.89
C ALA A 370 30.44 2.86 3.08
N PHE A 371 30.18 1.56 2.88
CA PHE A 371 28.97 1.07 2.22
C PHE A 371 28.09 0.36 3.25
N THR A 372 26.78 0.64 3.21
CA THR A 372 25.78 0.06 4.12
C THR A 372 24.67 -0.59 3.30
N GLN A 373 24.40 -1.88 3.59
CA GLN A 373 23.40 -2.69 2.87
C GLN A 373 22.01 -2.60 3.49
N ASP A 374 21.91 -2.29 4.79
CA ASP A 374 20.62 -2.07 5.42
C ASP A 374 20.15 -0.64 5.10
N PRO A 375 18.96 -0.45 4.49
CA PRO A 375 18.32 0.85 4.56
C PRO A 375 18.15 1.15 6.05
N LEU A 376 18.64 2.30 6.52
CA LEU A 376 18.21 2.77 7.82
C LEU A 376 16.67 2.76 7.79
N PRO A 377 16.00 2.21 8.82
CA PRO A 377 14.54 2.23 8.87
C PRO A 377 14.10 3.69 8.71
N ASP A 378 13.17 3.96 7.79
CA ASP A 378 12.62 5.29 7.52
C ASP A 378 12.48 6.07 8.83
N GLY A 379 13.08 7.27 8.91
CA GLY A 379 13.26 8.10 10.11
C GLY A 379 11.97 8.56 10.83
N SER A 380 10.85 7.91 10.56
CA SER A 380 9.58 8.06 11.25
C SER A 380 9.55 7.46 12.66
N ASP A 381 10.37 6.45 13.00
CA ASP A 381 10.21 5.70 14.28
C ASP A 381 11.47 5.42 15.13
N LEU A 382 12.64 6.03 14.82
CA LEU A 382 13.83 5.83 15.66
C LEU A 382 13.86 6.78 16.89
N PRO A 383 14.07 6.30 18.12
CA PRO A 383 14.58 7.13 19.20
C PRO A 383 16.02 7.56 18.88
N PRO A 384 16.54 8.68 19.43
CA PRO A 384 17.92 9.12 19.20
C PRO A 384 18.89 7.98 19.52
N LEU A 385 19.86 7.76 18.63
CA LEU A 385 20.96 6.81 18.85
C LEU A 385 21.59 7.14 20.22
N PRO A 386 21.73 6.15 21.13
CA PRO A 386 22.49 6.40 22.35
C PRO A 386 23.92 6.76 21.93
N PRO A 387 24.54 7.80 22.53
CA PRO A 387 25.95 8.07 22.31
C PRO A 387 26.71 6.78 22.60
N SER A 388 27.70 6.44 21.77
CA SER A 388 28.41 5.16 21.85
C SER A 388 28.78 4.79 23.29
N THR A 389 27.96 3.95 23.92
CA THR A 389 28.22 3.47 25.28
C THR A 389 29.22 2.35 25.17
N GLN A 390 30.50 2.70 25.03
CA GLN A 390 31.49 1.96 25.80
C GLN A 390 31.18 2.22 27.28
N PRO A 391 31.13 1.18 28.13
CA PRO A 391 30.85 1.37 29.55
C PRO A 391 31.90 2.34 30.14
N PRO A 392 31.49 3.49 30.71
CA PRO A 392 32.42 4.54 31.15
C PRO A 392 33.35 4.11 32.28
N MET A 393 33.13 2.94 32.88
CA MET A 393 33.96 2.42 33.95
C MET A 393 35.18 1.62 33.46
N LEU A 394 35.16 0.97 32.29
CA LEU A 394 36.30 0.15 31.86
C LEU A 394 37.37 0.97 31.12
N SER A 395 36.97 1.95 30.31
CA SER A 395 37.90 2.83 29.60
C SER A 395 38.71 3.69 30.58
N ASN A 396 38.05 4.35 31.54
CA ASN A 396 38.76 5.19 32.52
C ASN A 396 39.63 4.36 33.48
N THR A 397 39.23 3.13 33.83
CA THR A 397 40.01 2.28 34.74
C THR A 397 41.17 1.60 34.01
N LEU A 398 41.01 1.19 32.74
CA LEU A 398 42.11 0.68 31.91
C LEU A 398 43.05 1.80 31.46
N PHE A 399 42.56 3.02 31.21
CA PHE A 399 43.39 4.19 30.91
C PHE A 399 44.14 4.65 32.17
N LYS A 400 43.51 4.63 33.35
CA LYS A 400 44.19 4.86 34.64
C LYS A 400 45.18 3.75 35.00
N LEU A 401 44.84 2.47 34.81
CA LEU A 401 45.77 1.34 35.03
C LEU A 401 46.93 1.35 34.04
N ARG A 402 46.70 1.72 32.78
CA ARG A 402 47.74 1.86 31.76
C ARG A 402 48.62 3.09 31.99
N ASN A 403 48.08 4.16 32.57
CA ASN A 403 48.84 5.33 33.01
C ASN A 403 49.56 5.10 34.34
N TYR A 404 49.01 4.31 35.28
CA TYR A 404 49.69 3.85 36.50
C TYR A 404 50.80 2.85 36.18
N ALA A 405 50.59 1.92 35.23
CA ALA A 405 51.61 1.00 34.77
C ALA A 405 52.70 1.68 33.92
N ARG A 406 52.39 2.79 33.24
CA ARG A 406 53.39 3.65 32.57
C ARG A 406 54.12 4.60 33.52
N ALA A 407 53.46 5.06 34.58
CA ALA A 407 54.10 5.84 35.65
C ALA A 407 54.94 4.96 36.60
N ALA A 408 54.70 3.65 36.62
CA ALA A 408 55.46 2.66 37.38
C ALA A 408 56.52 1.92 36.52
N ALA A 409 57.07 2.57 35.50
CA ALA A 409 58.31 2.14 34.86
C ALA A 409 59.49 2.53 35.78
N PRO A 410 60.26 1.56 36.33
CA PRO A 410 61.25 1.86 37.34
C PRO A 410 62.60 2.09 36.68
N GLU A 411 63.01 3.35 36.48
CA GLU A 411 64.42 3.64 36.20
C GLU A 411 65.05 4.76 37.02
N THR A 412 64.37 5.38 38.00
CA THR A 412 65.00 6.50 38.73
C THR A 412 64.61 6.68 40.20
N GLU A 413 64.25 5.62 40.95
CA GLU A 413 64.09 5.73 42.41
C GLU A 413 64.71 4.57 43.21
N LEU A 414 65.83 4.00 42.73
CA LEU A 414 66.62 3.03 43.51
C LEU A 414 67.56 3.68 44.55
N ALA A 415 67.45 4.99 44.79
CA ALA A 415 68.31 5.73 45.72
C ALA A 415 67.65 6.10 47.07
N ASN A 416 66.33 5.94 47.25
CA ASN A 416 65.63 6.39 48.48
C ASN A 416 64.96 5.27 49.32
N ALA A 417 65.26 3.99 49.05
CA ALA A 417 64.68 2.85 49.78
C ALA A 417 65.22 2.63 51.21
N ALA A 418 66.08 3.51 51.72
CA ALA A 418 66.71 3.35 53.05
C ALA A 418 65.95 4.03 54.21
N ALA A 419 64.80 4.67 53.99
CA ALA A 419 64.08 5.39 55.04
C ALA A 419 62.56 5.14 55.09
N LEU A 420 62.11 3.92 54.77
CA LEU A 420 60.74 3.49 55.08
C LEU A 420 60.66 3.00 56.53
N SER A 421 59.86 3.70 57.34
CA SER A 421 59.65 3.40 58.75
C SER A 421 59.01 2.02 58.93
N CYS A 422 59.18 1.39 60.10
CA CYS A 422 58.57 0.08 60.39
C CYS A 422 57.04 0.06 60.23
N ALA A 423 56.37 1.21 60.32
CA ALA A 423 54.92 1.32 60.12
C ALA A 423 54.51 1.09 58.66
N ASP A 424 55.34 1.50 57.70
CA ASP A 424 55.05 1.40 56.26
C ASP A 424 55.23 -0.02 55.71
N ARG A 425 56.03 -0.87 56.38
CA ARG A 425 56.17 -2.29 56.01
C ARG A 425 54.98 -3.13 56.45
N ALA A 426 54.36 -2.79 57.57
CA ALA A 426 53.19 -3.49 58.08
C ALA A 426 51.96 -3.24 57.18
N THR A 427 51.74 -1.98 56.78
CA THR A 427 50.66 -1.60 55.85
C THR A 427 50.86 -2.18 54.45
N LEU A 428 52.10 -2.25 53.97
CA LEU A 428 52.42 -2.87 52.69
C LEU A 428 52.21 -4.39 52.72
N GLY A 429 52.54 -5.05 53.83
CA GLY A 429 52.25 -6.46 54.05
C GLY A 429 50.74 -6.75 54.08
N GLU A 430 49.96 -5.93 54.76
CA GLU A 430 48.50 -6.06 54.82
C GLU A 430 47.84 -5.81 53.46
N LEU A 431 48.29 -4.79 52.71
CA LEU A 431 47.85 -4.55 51.33
C LEU A 431 48.20 -5.72 50.42
N GLN A 432 49.38 -6.32 50.57
CA GLN A 432 49.78 -7.47 49.76
C GLN A 432 48.92 -8.70 50.05
N VAL A 433 48.51 -8.92 51.30
CA VAL A 433 47.56 -9.98 51.67
C VAL A 433 46.18 -9.71 51.09
N ARG A 434 45.67 -8.47 51.20
CA ARG A 434 44.36 -8.10 50.63
C ARG A 434 44.34 -8.21 49.11
N LEU A 435 45.41 -7.82 48.43
CA LEU A 435 45.53 -7.93 46.98
C LEU A 435 45.57 -9.39 46.53
N ARG A 436 46.29 -10.26 47.26
CA ARG A 436 46.30 -11.71 46.99
C ARG A 436 44.93 -12.35 47.21
N SER A 437 44.21 -11.94 48.26
CA SER A 437 42.83 -12.40 48.50
C SER A 437 41.91 -11.97 47.35
N ALA A 438 41.95 -10.70 46.95
CA ALA A 438 41.11 -10.19 45.87
C ALA A 438 41.44 -10.82 44.50
N LEU A 439 42.71 -11.13 44.25
CA LEU A 439 43.11 -11.90 43.07
C LEU A 439 42.53 -13.31 43.09
N HIS A 440 42.53 -13.96 44.25
CA HIS A 440 41.95 -15.29 44.39
C HIS A 440 40.44 -15.29 44.17
N ASP A 441 39.73 -14.28 44.70
CA ASP A 441 38.29 -14.10 44.50
C ASP A 441 37.95 -13.86 43.01
N CYS A 442 38.79 -13.08 42.31
CA CYS A 442 38.66 -12.87 40.86
C CYS A 442 38.88 -14.16 40.05
N ASP A 443 39.88 -14.96 40.43
CA ASP A 443 40.16 -16.24 39.76
C ASP A 443 39.04 -17.27 40.01
N ASP A 444 38.45 -17.28 41.20
CA ASP A 444 37.27 -18.10 41.53
C ASP A 444 36.06 -17.67 40.70
N GLU A 445 35.81 -16.35 40.57
CA GLU A 445 34.70 -15.83 39.78
C GLU A 445 34.88 -16.08 38.27
N LEU A 446 36.11 -15.97 37.75
CA LEU A 446 36.43 -16.36 36.37
C LEU A 446 36.13 -17.84 36.12
N ARG A 447 36.55 -18.73 37.03
CA ARG A 447 36.24 -20.17 36.96
C ARG A 447 34.74 -20.43 37.01
N ARG A 448 34.00 -19.70 37.85
CA ARG A 448 32.52 -19.78 37.93
C ARG A 448 31.88 -19.35 36.60
N LEU A 449 32.31 -18.23 36.02
CA LEU A 449 31.78 -17.73 34.74
C LEU A 449 32.10 -18.67 33.57
N GLU A 450 33.28 -19.28 33.53
CA GLU A 450 33.63 -20.29 32.52
C GLU A 450 32.74 -21.54 32.63
N SER A 451 32.43 -21.98 33.85
CA SER A 451 31.49 -23.07 34.09
C SER A 451 30.09 -22.74 33.59
N VAL A 452 29.57 -21.54 33.91
CA VAL A 452 28.26 -21.06 33.43
C VAL A 452 28.22 -20.96 31.91
N LYS A 453 29.30 -20.48 31.28
CA LYS A 453 29.42 -20.40 29.81
C LYS A 453 29.36 -21.79 29.17
N LYS A 454 30.05 -22.80 29.74
CA LYS A 454 30.00 -24.19 29.26
C LYS A 454 28.59 -24.77 29.38
N GLU A 455 27.90 -24.53 30.49
CA GLU A 455 26.53 -25.02 30.69
C GLU A 455 25.52 -24.35 29.74
N LEU A 456 25.61 -23.03 29.53
CA LEU A 456 24.79 -22.33 28.54
C LEU A 456 25.03 -22.83 27.11
N ALA A 457 26.29 -23.10 26.74
CA ALA A 457 26.62 -23.67 25.43
C ALA A 457 26.02 -25.08 25.24
N ARG A 458 26.04 -25.90 26.31
CA ARG A 458 25.41 -27.23 26.32
C ARG A 458 23.89 -27.12 26.18
N GLN A 459 23.25 -26.22 26.93
CA GLN A 459 21.80 -25.97 26.83
C GLN A 459 21.43 -25.47 25.44
N LEU A 460 22.17 -24.52 24.86
CA LEU A 460 21.98 -24.06 23.48
C LEU A 460 22.11 -25.19 22.46
N CYS A 461 23.03 -26.15 22.66
CA CYS A 461 23.18 -27.31 21.78
C CYS A 461 21.95 -28.23 21.85
N VAL A 462 21.44 -28.51 23.05
CA VAL A 462 20.22 -29.31 23.25
C VAL A 462 18.99 -28.60 22.67
N THR A 463 18.85 -27.29 22.90
CA THR A 463 17.73 -26.50 22.36
C THR A 463 17.82 -26.36 20.83
N LYS A 464 19.02 -26.30 20.25
CA LYS A 464 19.20 -26.39 18.78
C LYS A 464 18.76 -27.74 18.22
N GLY A 465 18.95 -28.82 18.99
CA GLY A 465 18.44 -30.15 18.64
C GLY A 465 16.91 -30.26 18.71
N LEU A 466 16.30 -29.60 19.70
CA LEU A 466 14.84 -29.59 19.90
C LEU A 466 14.12 -28.63 18.93
N ASN A 467 14.77 -27.57 18.47
CA ASN A 467 14.25 -26.63 17.44
C ASN A 467 14.45 -27.14 16.00
N ALA A 468 14.78 -28.42 15.79
CA ALA A 468 14.91 -29.05 14.47
C ALA A 468 13.71 -29.93 14.01
N PRO A 469 12.44 -29.74 14.44
CA PRO A 469 11.36 -30.69 14.12
C PRO A 469 11.06 -30.75 12.62
N VAL A 470 11.30 -29.66 11.89
CA VAL A 470 11.05 -29.57 10.44
C VAL A 470 11.97 -30.50 9.63
N ARG A 471 13.18 -30.78 10.12
CA ARG A 471 14.11 -31.72 9.45
C ARG A 471 13.71 -33.19 9.65
N LEU A 472 12.90 -33.48 10.67
CA LEU A 472 12.42 -34.82 11.01
C LEU A 472 11.11 -35.19 10.30
N LEU A 473 10.45 -34.23 9.65
CA LEU A 473 9.25 -34.50 8.84
C LEU A 473 9.58 -35.49 7.72
N THR A 474 8.65 -36.38 7.39
CA THR A 474 8.78 -37.30 6.24
C THR A 474 8.62 -36.54 4.92
N ASP A 475 9.06 -37.13 3.81
CA ASP A 475 8.92 -36.50 2.49
C ASP A 475 7.45 -36.28 2.12
N ASP A 476 6.57 -37.20 2.50
CA ASP A 476 5.13 -37.08 2.29
C ASP A 476 4.51 -35.98 3.14
N THR A 477 4.94 -35.84 4.41
CA THR A 477 4.48 -34.73 5.26
C THR A 477 4.93 -33.39 4.70
N LEU A 478 6.18 -33.29 4.23
CA LEU A 478 6.69 -32.07 3.58
C LEU A 478 5.93 -31.76 2.29
N ARG A 479 5.60 -32.78 1.49
CA ARG A 479 4.78 -32.62 0.29
C ARG A 479 3.39 -32.08 0.64
N LEU A 480 2.73 -32.62 1.66
CA LEU A 480 1.42 -32.12 2.12
C LEU A 480 1.51 -30.67 2.61
N VAL A 481 2.56 -30.31 3.35
CA VAL A 481 2.80 -28.93 3.78
C VAL A 481 2.98 -28.01 2.57
N PHE A 482 3.77 -28.40 1.58
CA PHE A 482 3.97 -27.62 0.35
C PHE A 482 2.66 -27.44 -0.43
N LEU A 483 1.82 -28.48 -0.52
CA LEU A 483 0.51 -28.37 -1.15
C LEU A 483 -0.44 -27.46 -0.38
N SER A 484 -0.37 -27.45 0.96
CA SER A 484 -1.15 -26.51 1.78
C SER A 484 -0.69 -25.08 1.51
N LEU A 485 0.62 -24.82 1.56
CA LEU A 485 1.19 -23.50 1.29
C LEU A 485 0.82 -23.00 -0.12
N ALA A 486 0.80 -23.88 -1.12
CA ALA A 486 0.40 -23.52 -2.47
C ALA A 486 -1.08 -23.11 -2.57
N ARG A 487 -1.96 -23.68 -1.73
CA ARG A 487 -3.39 -23.32 -1.67
C ARG A 487 -3.65 -22.01 -0.95
N ASP A 488 -2.78 -21.65 -0.01
CA ASP A 488 -2.88 -20.42 0.78
C ASP A 488 -2.41 -19.18 0.00
N LEU A 489 -1.79 -19.37 -1.17
CA LEU A 489 -1.43 -18.27 -2.07
C LEU A 489 -2.69 -17.71 -2.75
N GLU A 490 -2.90 -16.39 -2.65
CA GLU A 490 -4.01 -15.69 -3.30
C GLU A 490 -4.02 -15.90 -4.83
N ASP A 491 -2.84 -16.02 -5.44
CA ASP A 491 -2.67 -16.21 -6.87
C ASP A 491 -1.90 -17.51 -7.18
N PRO A 492 -2.53 -18.49 -7.86
CA PRO A 492 -1.88 -19.77 -8.15
C PRO A 492 -0.64 -19.62 -9.03
N PHE A 493 -0.53 -18.55 -9.83
CA PHE A 493 0.64 -18.32 -10.67
C PHE A 493 1.87 -17.83 -9.87
N HIS A 494 1.69 -17.45 -8.60
CA HIS A 494 2.80 -17.16 -7.70
C HIS A 494 3.43 -18.41 -7.07
N CYS A 495 2.79 -19.58 -7.20
CA CYS A 495 3.27 -20.85 -6.65
C CYS A 495 4.66 -21.21 -7.18
N ALA A 496 4.82 -21.44 -8.49
CA ALA A 496 6.10 -21.87 -9.04
C ALA A 496 7.28 -20.90 -8.72
N PRO A 497 7.14 -19.56 -8.88
CA PRO A 497 8.16 -18.61 -8.47
C PRO A 497 8.49 -18.69 -6.97
N TYR A 498 7.48 -18.70 -6.10
CA TYR A 498 7.68 -18.77 -4.65
C TYR A 498 8.43 -20.05 -4.24
N PHE A 499 8.03 -21.19 -4.79
CA PHE A 499 8.70 -22.46 -4.52
C PHE A 499 10.13 -22.50 -5.06
N ALA A 500 10.37 -21.93 -6.24
CA ALA A 500 11.70 -21.85 -6.83
C ALA A 500 12.66 -20.96 -6.00
N THR A 501 12.20 -19.78 -5.56
CA THR A 501 13.06 -18.78 -4.89
C THR A 501 13.14 -18.97 -3.38
N THR A 502 12.11 -19.54 -2.75
CA THR A 502 11.99 -19.59 -1.29
C THR A 502 12.15 -21.03 -0.77
N ILE A 503 11.34 -21.97 -1.26
CA ILE A 503 11.32 -23.34 -0.71
C ILE A 503 12.52 -24.15 -1.19
N CYS A 504 12.88 -24.04 -2.47
CA CYS A 504 13.99 -24.79 -3.06
C CYS A 504 15.38 -24.33 -2.58
N VAL A 505 15.49 -23.18 -1.91
CA VAL A 505 16.76 -22.69 -1.35
C VAL A 505 16.97 -23.12 0.10
N VAL A 506 15.92 -23.56 0.82
CA VAL A 506 16.00 -23.94 2.24
C VAL A 506 16.97 -25.11 2.47
N SER A 507 16.81 -26.20 1.71
CA SER A 507 17.69 -27.37 1.82
C SER A 507 17.64 -28.21 0.54
N ARG A 508 18.65 -29.07 0.33
CA ARG A 508 18.67 -30.02 -0.81
C ARG A 508 17.46 -30.96 -0.79
N ARG A 509 17.07 -31.44 0.39
CA ARG A 509 15.90 -32.32 0.57
C ARG A 509 14.60 -31.62 0.17
N TRP A 510 14.40 -30.40 0.67
CA TRP A 510 13.22 -29.60 0.34
C TRP A 510 13.13 -29.30 -1.15
N ARG A 511 14.26 -28.96 -1.77
CA ARG A 511 14.36 -28.75 -3.21
C ARG A 511 13.93 -29.99 -4.01
N ASN A 512 14.40 -31.17 -3.64
CA ASN A 512 14.05 -32.40 -4.36
C ASN A 512 12.56 -32.73 -4.22
N ILE A 513 12.02 -32.69 -3.00
CA ILE A 513 10.60 -32.97 -2.75
C ILE A 513 9.71 -31.95 -3.48
N ALA A 514 10.06 -30.66 -3.41
CA ALA A 514 9.32 -29.61 -4.11
C ALA A 514 9.35 -29.84 -5.63
N ARG A 515 10.52 -30.13 -6.21
CA ARG A 515 10.65 -30.42 -7.65
C ARG A 515 9.88 -31.66 -8.06
N GLU A 516 9.93 -32.75 -7.30
CA GLU A 516 9.18 -33.98 -7.60
C GLU A 516 7.66 -33.83 -7.49
N THR A 517 7.18 -32.77 -6.84
CA THR A 517 5.74 -32.53 -6.63
C THR A 517 5.15 -31.76 -7.81
N VAL A 518 4.75 -32.49 -8.86
CA VAL A 518 4.26 -31.96 -10.15
C VAL A 518 3.20 -30.85 -10.00
N SER A 519 2.25 -31.00 -9.07
CA SER A 519 1.16 -30.03 -8.89
C SER A 519 1.61 -28.63 -8.44
N LEU A 520 2.84 -28.48 -7.92
CA LEU A 520 3.41 -27.17 -7.58
C LEU A 520 3.88 -26.39 -8.83
N TRP A 521 4.02 -27.08 -9.96
CA TRP A 521 4.62 -26.58 -11.20
C TRP A 521 3.63 -26.53 -12.36
N THR A 522 2.33 -26.73 -12.11
CA THR A 522 1.29 -26.66 -13.15
C THR A 522 0.88 -25.23 -13.49
N SER A 523 1.09 -24.27 -12.57
CA SER A 523 0.75 -22.85 -12.75
C SER A 523 2.03 -22.00 -12.82
N LEU A 524 2.36 -21.52 -14.01
CA LEU A 524 3.63 -20.85 -14.32
C LEU A 524 3.41 -19.38 -14.65
N ALA A 525 3.90 -18.46 -13.80
CA ALA A 525 4.07 -17.06 -14.17
C ALA A 525 5.41 -16.87 -14.88
N LEU A 526 5.38 -16.80 -16.21
CA LEU A 526 6.53 -16.46 -17.03
C LEU A 526 6.58 -14.93 -17.17
N ARG A 527 7.58 -14.33 -16.55
CA ARG A 527 7.97 -12.92 -16.76
C ARG A 527 9.23 -12.93 -17.61
N HIS A 528 9.46 -11.96 -18.51
CA HIS A 528 10.78 -11.86 -19.13
C HIS A 528 11.82 -11.50 -18.07
N SER A 529 13.05 -12.04 -18.18
CA SER A 529 14.10 -11.77 -17.22
C SER A 529 14.47 -10.30 -17.24
N ARG A 530 14.79 -9.79 -16.05
CA ARG A 530 15.68 -8.64 -15.95
C ARG A 530 17.03 -9.07 -16.54
N PRO A 531 17.72 -8.25 -17.35
CA PRO A 531 19.08 -8.56 -17.77
C PRO A 531 19.92 -8.85 -16.52
N VAL A 532 20.49 -10.06 -16.43
CA VAL A 532 21.41 -10.42 -15.35
C VAL A 532 22.82 -10.29 -15.92
N PHE A 533 23.69 -9.55 -15.24
CA PHE A 533 25.09 -9.51 -15.61
C PHE A 533 25.81 -10.70 -14.97
N GLU A 534 26.24 -11.65 -15.80
CA GLU A 534 27.12 -12.75 -15.40
C GLU A 534 28.46 -12.57 -16.12
N ASN A 535 29.55 -12.40 -15.37
CA ASN A 535 30.93 -12.29 -15.87
C ASN A 535 31.18 -11.20 -16.93
N GLY A 536 30.63 -9.99 -16.74
CA GLY A 536 30.86 -8.86 -17.65
C GLY A 536 30.21 -9.01 -19.04
N SER A 537 29.36 -10.03 -19.23
CA SER A 537 28.55 -10.21 -20.43
C SER A 537 27.07 -10.12 -20.04
N HIS A 538 26.27 -9.43 -20.87
CA HIS A 538 24.81 -9.47 -20.76
C HIS A 538 24.33 -10.89 -21.05
N ARG A 539 24.27 -11.71 -20.02
CA ARG A 539 23.58 -12.99 -20.12
C ARG A 539 22.13 -12.73 -19.74
N ARG A 540 21.25 -12.65 -20.74
CA ARG A 540 19.82 -12.81 -20.49
C ARG A 540 19.62 -14.22 -19.97
N THR A 541 19.85 -14.47 -18.68
CA THR A 541 19.37 -15.70 -18.06
C THR A 541 17.88 -15.60 -18.14
N LEU A 542 17.27 -16.36 -19.05
CA LEU A 542 15.82 -16.33 -19.14
C LEU A 542 15.32 -16.82 -17.77
N PRO A 543 14.35 -16.16 -17.14
CA PRO A 543 13.92 -16.53 -15.80
C PRO A 543 13.10 -17.83 -15.85
N TRP A 544 13.13 -18.55 -16.97
CA TRP A 544 12.66 -19.91 -17.14
C TRP A 544 13.79 -20.90 -17.47
N GLU A 545 15.06 -20.49 -17.47
CA GLU A 545 16.19 -21.43 -17.59
C GLU A 545 16.18 -22.45 -16.46
N HIS A 546 15.70 -22.10 -15.27
CA HIS A 546 15.52 -23.07 -14.19
C HIS A 546 14.37 -24.05 -14.45
N PHE A 547 13.40 -23.72 -15.32
CA PHE A 547 12.35 -24.64 -15.73
C PHE A 547 12.85 -25.70 -16.69
N SER A 548 14.01 -25.56 -17.36
CA SER A 548 14.59 -26.65 -18.17
C SER A 548 14.74 -27.96 -17.36
N ASN A 549 15.07 -27.84 -16.07
CA ASN A 549 15.17 -28.98 -15.14
C ASN A 549 13.80 -29.53 -14.69
N VAL A 550 12.72 -28.78 -14.91
CA VAL A 550 11.34 -29.11 -14.50
C VAL A 550 10.48 -29.45 -15.72
N THR A 551 10.94 -29.17 -16.95
CA THR A 551 10.26 -29.48 -18.22
C THR A 551 9.74 -30.92 -18.27
N PRO A 552 10.51 -31.97 -17.88
CA PRO A 552 10.00 -33.35 -17.90
C PRO A 552 8.81 -33.57 -16.95
N LEU A 553 8.77 -32.85 -15.83
CA LEU A 553 7.68 -32.93 -14.85
C LEU A 553 6.44 -32.18 -15.34
N CYS A 554 6.65 -31.03 -16.00
CA CYS A 554 5.59 -30.25 -16.62
C CYS A 554 4.87 -31.02 -17.75
N GLN A 555 5.53 -32.01 -18.37
CA GLN A 555 4.89 -32.87 -19.38
C GLN A 555 3.83 -33.83 -18.81
N LEU A 556 3.86 -34.08 -17.50
CA LEU A 556 2.97 -35.05 -16.84
C LEU A 556 1.59 -34.47 -16.45
N ALA A 557 1.40 -33.16 -16.57
CA ALA A 557 0.21 -32.47 -16.09
C ALA A 557 -0.24 -31.34 -17.02
N PRO A 558 -1.54 -30.97 -17.00
CA PRO A 558 -2.02 -29.79 -17.72
C PRO A 558 -1.36 -28.52 -17.17
N LEU A 559 -0.86 -27.68 -18.08
CA LEU A 559 -0.18 -26.43 -17.73
C LEU A 559 -1.11 -25.22 -17.86
N HIS A 560 -0.97 -24.31 -16.90
CA HIS A 560 -1.58 -23.00 -16.84
C HIS A 560 -0.47 -21.97 -16.85
N VAL A 561 -0.36 -21.20 -17.92
CA VAL A 561 0.75 -20.27 -18.14
C VAL A 561 0.22 -18.85 -18.11
N ARG A 562 0.86 -17.96 -17.36
CA ARG A 562 0.65 -16.51 -17.42
C ARG A 562 1.92 -15.85 -17.96
N TRP A 563 1.78 -15.17 -19.09
CA TRP A 563 2.81 -14.41 -19.76
C TRP A 563 2.56 -12.92 -19.59
N ASN A 564 3.42 -12.27 -18.80
CA ASN A 564 3.29 -10.85 -18.46
C ASN A 564 4.28 -9.96 -19.23
N TRP A 565 4.44 -10.18 -20.55
CA TRP A 565 5.41 -9.43 -21.35
C TRP A 565 4.86 -8.99 -22.70
N GLU A 566 4.93 -7.68 -22.97
CA GLU A 566 4.17 -7.03 -24.04
C GLU A 566 4.82 -7.10 -25.42
N LEU A 567 6.15 -7.29 -25.51
CA LEU A 567 6.91 -6.96 -26.73
C LEU A 567 7.21 -8.15 -27.65
N GLU A 568 7.47 -9.36 -27.13
CA GLU A 568 7.84 -10.52 -27.97
C GLU A 568 7.30 -11.84 -27.41
N LEU A 569 6.61 -12.62 -28.24
CA LEU A 569 6.09 -13.95 -27.90
C LEU A 569 6.96 -15.11 -28.40
N SER A 570 7.97 -14.86 -29.23
CA SER A 570 8.86 -15.91 -29.76
C SER A 570 9.48 -16.78 -28.66
N PRO A 571 9.99 -16.22 -27.54
CA PRO A 571 10.56 -17.05 -26.48
C PRO A 571 9.52 -17.96 -25.79
N LEU A 572 8.25 -17.54 -25.76
CA LEU A 572 7.17 -18.38 -25.28
C LEU A 572 6.96 -19.57 -26.22
N VAL A 573 7.04 -19.38 -27.54
CA VAL A 573 6.94 -20.49 -28.50
C VAL A 573 8.07 -21.48 -28.30
N ASP A 574 9.30 -20.99 -28.17
CA ASP A 574 10.47 -21.83 -28.00
C ASP A 574 10.33 -22.68 -26.74
N PHE A 575 9.99 -22.04 -25.61
CA PHE A 575 9.71 -22.74 -24.35
C PHE A 575 8.58 -23.77 -24.48
N MET A 576 7.50 -23.42 -25.18
CA MET A 576 6.32 -24.28 -25.30
C MET A 576 6.48 -25.38 -26.35
N SER A 577 7.45 -25.23 -27.26
CA SER A 577 7.78 -26.24 -28.26
C SER A 577 8.27 -27.53 -27.60
N ASP A 578 8.97 -27.43 -26.46
CA ASP A 578 9.43 -28.56 -25.66
C ASP A 578 8.32 -29.24 -24.83
N LEU A 579 7.14 -28.60 -24.74
CA LEU A 579 6.02 -28.97 -23.86
C LEU A 579 4.77 -29.35 -24.66
N HIS A 580 4.97 -30.14 -25.73
CA HIS A 580 3.94 -30.51 -26.71
C HIS A 580 2.58 -30.89 -26.07
N ASN A 581 1.52 -30.15 -26.44
CA ASN A 581 0.12 -30.43 -26.10
C ASN A 581 -0.26 -30.43 -24.60
N THR A 582 0.55 -29.82 -23.74
CA THR A 582 0.30 -29.79 -22.28
C THR A 582 -0.48 -28.55 -21.83
N ILE A 583 -0.38 -27.44 -22.55
CA ILE A 583 -1.00 -26.17 -22.17
C ILE A 583 -2.53 -26.26 -22.25
N ARG A 584 -3.19 -26.04 -21.11
CA ARG A 584 -4.66 -25.94 -21.04
C ARG A 584 -5.13 -24.51 -20.86
N THR A 585 -4.36 -23.68 -20.16
CA THR A 585 -4.72 -22.27 -19.95
C THR A 585 -3.53 -21.37 -20.27
N LEU A 586 -3.80 -20.29 -20.98
CA LEU A 586 -2.83 -19.26 -21.30
C LEU A 586 -3.43 -17.90 -20.97
N GLU A 587 -2.80 -17.16 -20.07
CA GLU A 587 -3.04 -15.74 -19.85
C GLU A 587 -1.90 -14.95 -20.49
N LEU A 588 -2.21 -14.06 -21.41
CA LEU A 588 -1.25 -13.38 -22.26
C LEU A 588 -1.46 -11.88 -22.19
N ARG A 589 -0.41 -11.13 -21.84
CA ARG A 589 -0.33 -9.69 -22.13
C ARG A 589 0.52 -9.53 -23.38
N ALA A 590 -0.01 -8.96 -24.46
CA ALA A 590 0.71 -8.87 -25.73
C ALA A 590 0.19 -7.71 -26.58
N GLN A 591 0.98 -7.33 -27.59
CA GLN A 591 0.52 -6.51 -28.70
C GLN A 591 -0.32 -7.33 -29.69
N TRP A 592 -1.15 -6.64 -30.48
CA TRP A 592 -2.05 -7.28 -31.46
C TRP A 592 -1.30 -8.07 -32.55
N ASP A 593 -0.21 -7.51 -33.06
CA ASP A 593 0.66 -8.10 -34.09
C ASP A 593 1.25 -9.45 -33.65
N SER A 594 1.51 -9.59 -32.36
CA SER A 594 2.13 -10.76 -31.75
C SER A 594 1.20 -11.97 -31.74
N LEU A 595 -0.12 -11.79 -31.91
CA LEU A 595 -1.09 -12.89 -31.87
C LEU A 595 -0.91 -13.93 -32.99
N ALA A 596 -0.22 -13.59 -34.07
CA ALA A 596 0.13 -14.54 -35.14
C ALA A 596 0.87 -15.78 -34.58
N VAL A 597 1.61 -15.60 -33.48
CA VAL A 597 2.35 -16.65 -32.79
C VAL A 597 1.44 -17.76 -32.22
N LEU A 598 0.19 -17.44 -31.88
CA LEU A 598 -0.78 -18.43 -31.37
C LEU A 598 -1.21 -19.45 -32.42
N THR A 599 -0.83 -19.27 -33.69
CA THR A 599 -1.03 -20.29 -34.74
C THR A 599 -0.07 -21.47 -34.62
N SER A 600 0.94 -21.38 -33.74
CA SER A 600 1.90 -22.47 -33.51
C SER A 600 1.20 -23.74 -32.97
N PRO A 601 1.59 -24.94 -33.42
CA PRO A 601 0.98 -26.19 -32.99
C PRO A 601 1.02 -26.46 -31.49
N CYS A 602 1.97 -25.87 -30.75
CA CYS A 602 2.08 -26.05 -29.30
C CYS A 602 0.83 -25.54 -28.55
N PHE A 603 0.09 -24.59 -29.13
CA PHE A 603 -1.14 -24.04 -28.56
C PHE A 603 -2.42 -24.77 -29.00
N HIS A 604 -2.38 -25.77 -29.89
CA HIS A 604 -3.58 -26.49 -30.34
C HIS A 604 -4.32 -27.26 -29.22
N SER A 605 -3.64 -27.49 -28.09
CA SER A 605 -4.22 -28.12 -26.90
C SER A 605 -4.92 -27.13 -25.96
N LEU A 606 -4.91 -25.83 -26.25
CA LEU A 606 -5.42 -24.79 -25.38
C LEU A 606 -6.94 -24.87 -25.18
N HIS A 607 -7.38 -24.80 -23.93
CA HIS A 607 -8.81 -24.82 -23.55
C HIS A 607 -9.31 -23.46 -23.08
N ARG A 608 -8.44 -22.67 -22.45
CA ARG A 608 -8.76 -21.34 -21.94
C ARG A 608 -7.69 -20.35 -22.39
N LEU A 609 -8.11 -19.24 -22.98
CA LEU A 609 -7.23 -18.17 -23.43
C LEU A 609 -7.73 -16.85 -22.85
N LYS A 610 -6.87 -16.15 -22.12
CA LYS A 610 -7.11 -14.80 -21.63
C LYS A 610 -6.09 -13.87 -22.26
N LEU A 611 -6.55 -12.90 -23.03
CA LEU A 611 -5.75 -11.90 -23.73
C LEU A 611 -5.94 -10.54 -23.07
N SER A 612 -4.85 -9.86 -22.77
CA SER A 612 -4.81 -8.45 -22.42
C SER A 612 -3.97 -7.73 -23.46
N LEU A 613 -4.65 -7.08 -24.40
CA LEU A 613 -4.08 -6.55 -25.63
C LEU A 613 -3.83 -5.04 -25.52
N ARG A 614 -2.70 -4.62 -26.08
CA ARG A 614 -2.26 -3.23 -26.18
C ARG A 614 -1.76 -2.89 -27.58
N GLY A 615 -1.65 -1.60 -27.87
CA GLY A 615 -1.12 -1.05 -29.12
C GLY A 615 -2.19 -0.78 -30.18
N ASP A 616 -1.92 0.22 -31.00
CA ASP A 616 -2.78 0.71 -32.08
C ASP A 616 -2.49 0.01 -33.42
N ASP A 617 -2.30 -1.32 -33.45
CA ASP A 617 -2.05 -1.97 -34.74
C ASP A 617 -3.37 -2.18 -35.52
N ASP A 618 -3.31 -1.80 -36.79
CA ASP A 618 -4.40 -1.85 -37.76
C ASP A 618 -4.81 -3.26 -38.16
N ARG A 619 -4.01 -4.26 -37.76
CA ARG A 619 -4.21 -5.67 -38.09
C ARG A 619 -4.78 -6.42 -36.90
N PHE A 620 -6.10 -6.31 -36.76
CA PHE A 620 -6.86 -7.15 -35.87
C PHE A 620 -6.75 -8.64 -36.28
N ALA A 621 -5.85 -9.36 -35.61
CA ALA A 621 -5.44 -10.71 -35.98
C ALA A 621 -6.27 -11.83 -35.33
N LEU A 622 -7.46 -11.56 -34.79
CA LEU A 622 -8.26 -12.59 -34.10
C LEU A 622 -8.63 -13.78 -35.00
N GLN A 623 -8.65 -13.61 -36.33
CA GLN A 623 -8.87 -14.72 -37.27
C GLN A 623 -7.88 -15.88 -37.03
N MET A 624 -6.67 -15.59 -36.56
CA MET A 624 -5.64 -16.59 -36.24
C MET A 624 -6.08 -17.56 -35.14
N LEU A 625 -6.98 -17.13 -34.24
CA LEU A 625 -7.52 -17.98 -33.17
C LEU A 625 -8.38 -19.13 -33.70
N SER A 626 -8.83 -19.09 -34.97
CA SER A 626 -9.56 -20.19 -35.60
C SER A 626 -8.79 -21.52 -35.65
N LYS A 627 -7.46 -21.49 -35.46
CA LYS A 627 -6.62 -22.69 -35.36
C LYS A 627 -6.74 -23.39 -34.00
N LEU A 628 -7.21 -22.69 -32.96
CA LEU A 628 -7.35 -23.20 -31.59
C LEU A 628 -8.67 -23.98 -31.43
N ARG A 629 -8.79 -25.11 -32.13
CA ARG A 629 -10.03 -25.90 -32.22
C ARG A 629 -10.53 -26.47 -30.90
N LYS A 630 -9.70 -26.53 -29.86
CA LYS A 630 -10.04 -27.03 -28.51
C LYS A 630 -10.36 -25.90 -27.52
N LEU A 631 -10.43 -24.66 -27.98
CA LEU A 631 -10.68 -23.51 -27.12
C LEU A 631 -12.14 -23.49 -26.67
N HIS A 632 -12.35 -23.57 -25.36
CA HIS A 632 -13.68 -23.55 -24.73
C HIS A 632 -13.97 -22.20 -24.08
N SER A 633 -12.94 -21.47 -23.63
CA SER A 633 -13.10 -20.17 -22.98
C SER A 633 -12.13 -19.16 -23.58
N LEU A 634 -12.65 -18.03 -24.02
CA LEU A 634 -11.90 -16.91 -24.58
C LEU A 634 -12.27 -15.63 -23.83
N HIS A 635 -11.27 -14.98 -23.23
CA HIS A 635 -11.42 -13.69 -22.57
C HIS A 635 -10.47 -12.70 -23.23
N ILE A 636 -10.99 -11.61 -23.78
CA ILE A 636 -10.22 -10.55 -24.43
C ILE A 636 -10.46 -9.26 -23.66
N VAL A 637 -9.39 -8.60 -23.24
CA VAL A 637 -9.39 -7.26 -22.68
C VAL A 637 -8.49 -6.39 -23.54
N SER A 638 -9.00 -5.34 -24.14
CA SER A 638 -8.24 -4.38 -24.95
C SER A 638 -8.41 -2.98 -24.36
N ILE A 639 -7.27 -2.35 -24.04
CA ILE A 639 -7.24 -1.03 -23.39
C ILE A 639 -7.22 0.10 -24.42
N ASP A 640 -6.45 -0.09 -25.49
CA ASP A 640 -6.26 0.91 -26.56
C ASP A 640 -7.33 0.78 -27.67
N GLY A 641 -8.15 -0.26 -27.56
CA GLY A 641 -9.27 -0.56 -28.45
C GLY A 641 -8.89 -1.25 -29.74
N ILE A 642 -9.87 -1.26 -30.65
CA ILE A 642 -9.76 -1.87 -31.97
C ILE A 642 -9.88 -0.73 -32.98
N SER A 643 -8.90 -0.62 -33.88
CA SER A 643 -8.87 0.44 -34.90
C SER A 643 -10.08 0.34 -35.86
N ARG A 644 -10.24 1.30 -36.77
CA ARG A 644 -11.46 1.44 -37.61
C ARG A 644 -11.37 0.79 -38.99
N HIS A 645 -10.44 -0.13 -39.23
CA HIS A 645 -10.17 -0.60 -40.59
C HIS A 645 -11.13 -1.69 -41.08
N GLU A 646 -11.63 -1.53 -42.30
CA GLU A 646 -12.82 -2.21 -42.85
C GLU A 646 -12.72 -3.73 -43.13
N LYS A 647 -11.64 -4.42 -42.72
CA LYS A 647 -11.40 -5.84 -43.09
C LYS A 647 -11.16 -6.75 -41.90
N TYR A 648 -12.14 -6.83 -41.01
CA TYR A 648 -12.14 -7.81 -39.92
C TYR A 648 -12.85 -9.09 -40.33
N ALA A 649 -12.11 -10.21 -40.33
CA ALA A 649 -12.67 -11.54 -40.50
C ALA A 649 -12.85 -12.19 -39.11
N ALA A 650 -14.09 -12.57 -38.79
CA ALA A 650 -14.38 -13.28 -37.55
C ALA A 650 -13.77 -14.71 -37.55
N PRO A 651 -13.08 -15.11 -36.48
CA PRO A 651 -12.64 -16.50 -36.34
C PRO A 651 -13.84 -17.44 -36.14
N SER A 652 -13.79 -18.61 -36.79
CA SER A 652 -14.73 -19.70 -36.51
C SER A 652 -14.24 -20.50 -35.29
N MET A 653 -15.04 -20.53 -34.23
CA MET A 653 -14.71 -21.21 -32.97
C MET A 653 -15.90 -22.05 -32.47
N PRO A 654 -16.19 -23.18 -33.13
CA PRO A 654 -17.40 -23.96 -32.87
C PRO A 654 -17.41 -24.63 -31.48
N THR A 655 -16.26 -24.78 -30.83
CA THR A 655 -16.12 -25.40 -29.50
C THR A 655 -16.20 -24.41 -28.34
N LEU A 656 -16.32 -23.11 -28.65
CA LEU A 656 -16.33 -22.05 -27.64
C LEU A 656 -17.62 -22.09 -26.82
N ARG A 657 -17.45 -22.09 -25.50
CA ARG A 657 -18.52 -22.10 -24.49
C ARG A 657 -18.61 -20.77 -23.74
N ASP A 658 -17.47 -20.18 -23.42
CA ASP A 658 -17.40 -18.92 -22.68
C ASP A 658 -16.68 -17.87 -23.51
N LEU A 659 -17.33 -16.75 -23.77
CA LEU A 659 -16.76 -15.61 -24.49
C LEU A 659 -16.89 -14.34 -23.65
N VAL A 660 -15.76 -13.73 -23.30
CA VAL A 660 -15.69 -12.44 -22.62
C VAL A 660 -14.89 -11.48 -23.49
N VAL A 661 -15.45 -10.33 -23.87
CA VAL A 661 -14.77 -9.32 -24.68
C VAL A 661 -15.01 -7.94 -24.06
N HIS A 662 -13.95 -7.35 -23.51
CA HIS A 662 -13.93 -5.98 -23.01
C HIS A 662 -13.00 -5.16 -23.90
N ALA A 663 -13.54 -4.25 -24.70
CA ALA A 663 -12.75 -3.49 -25.68
C ALA A 663 -13.26 -2.06 -25.84
N TYR A 664 -12.35 -1.09 -25.71
CA TYR A 664 -12.66 0.34 -25.77
C TYR A 664 -11.62 1.09 -26.61
N PRO A 665 -11.96 1.55 -27.84
CA PRO A 665 -13.16 1.25 -28.62
C PRO A 665 -13.37 -0.25 -28.93
N GLY A 666 -14.63 -0.63 -29.17
CA GLY A 666 -15.05 -1.99 -29.49
C GLY A 666 -14.81 -2.39 -30.95
N PRO A 667 -15.02 -3.67 -31.31
CA PRO A 667 -14.98 -4.10 -32.70
C PRO A 667 -16.16 -3.51 -33.50
N PRO A 668 -16.15 -3.56 -34.84
CA PRO A 668 -17.37 -3.37 -35.62
C PRO A 668 -18.48 -4.37 -35.27
N PHE A 669 -19.74 -3.95 -35.31
CA PHE A 669 -20.88 -4.82 -35.02
C PHE A 669 -20.87 -6.08 -35.88
N LYS A 670 -20.59 -5.93 -37.18
CA LYS A 670 -20.53 -7.03 -38.13
C LYS A 670 -19.53 -8.11 -37.69
N PHE A 671 -18.40 -7.70 -37.14
CA PHE A 671 -17.41 -8.65 -36.62
C PHE A 671 -17.95 -9.46 -35.45
N ALA A 672 -18.59 -8.80 -34.47
CA ALA A 672 -19.20 -9.49 -33.33
C ALA A 672 -20.34 -10.42 -33.78
N HIS A 673 -21.16 -9.97 -34.73
CA HIS A 673 -22.21 -10.78 -35.35
C HIS A 673 -21.64 -12.03 -36.02
N ASP A 674 -20.69 -11.87 -36.94
CA ASP A 674 -20.06 -12.98 -37.66
C ASP A 674 -19.36 -13.97 -36.70
N LEU A 675 -18.75 -13.46 -35.62
CA LEU A 675 -18.14 -14.28 -34.57
C LEU A 675 -19.21 -15.16 -33.88
N LEU A 676 -20.30 -14.56 -33.43
CA LEU A 676 -21.35 -15.24 -32.68
C LEU A 676 -22.11 -16.26 -33.53
N VAL A 677 -22.35 -15.97 -34.82
CA VAL A 677 -22.97 -16.92 -35.77
C VAL A 677 -22.18 -18.23 -35.85
N ASN A 678 -20.86 -18.17 -35.67
CA ASN A 678 -19.98 -19.34 -35.73
C ASN A 678 -19.80 -20.05 -34.37
N CYS A 679 -20.47 -19.60 -33.30
CA CYS A 679 -20.27 -20.10 -31.94
C CYS A 679 -21.57 -20.61 -31.30
N ASN A 680 -22.17 -21.66 -31.87
CA ASN A 680 -23.47 -22.20 -31.44
C ASN A 680 -23.46 -22.91 -30.06
N LEU A 681 -22.28 -23.25 -29.51
CA LEU A 681 -22.11 -23.90 -28.22
C LEU A 681 -21.85 -22.94 -27.05
N ILE A 682 -21.94 -21.62 -27.28
CA ILE A 682 -21.74 -20.63 -26.21
C ILE A 682 -22.80 -20.83 -25.12
N THR A 683 -22.32 -20.99 -23.89
CA THR A 683 -23.09 -21.05 -22.64
C THR A 683 -23.06 -19.72 -21.88
N ALA A 684 -21.96 -18.97 -21.98
CA ALA A 684 -21.80 -17.67 -21.34
C ALA A 684 -21.18 -16.65 -22.30
N LEU A 685 -21.82 -15.48 -22.41
CA LEU A 685 -21.39 -14.36 -23.24
C LEU A 685 -21.32 -13.08 -22.39
N ASP A 686 -20.15 -12.46 -22.25
CA ASP A 686 -19.97 -11.13 -21.63
C ASP A 686 -19.30 -10.18 -22.63
N LEU A 687 -20.05 -9.24 -23.19
CA LEU A 687 -19.54 -8.26 -24.16
C LEU A 687 -19.66 -6.85 -23.59
N ARG A 688 -18.52 -6.19 -23.38
CA ARG A 688 -18.45 -4.81 -22.91
C ARG A 688 -17.65 -3.97 -23.87
N CYS A 689 -18.34 -3.34 -24.80
CA CYS A 689 -17.69 -2.56 -25.84
C CYS A 689 -18.63 -1.56 -26.51
N ASN A 690 -18.01 -0.52 -27.06
CA ASN A 690 -18.66 0.45 -27.94
C ASN A 690 -18.34 0.14 -29.41
N PHE A 691 -19.29 -0.37 -30.18
CA PHE A 691 -19.11 -0.73 -31.58
C PHE A 691 -18.75 0.50 -32.40
N VAL A 692 -17.64 0.42 -33.13
CA VAL A 692 -17.08 1.55 -33.90
C VAL A 692 -18.05 2.07 -34.97
N ASP A 693 -18.79 1.18 -35.62
CA ASP A 693 -19.71 1.52 -36.71
C ASP A 693 -21.09 1.95 -36.20
N GLY A 694 -21.24 2.08 -34.88
CA GLY A 694 -22.51 2.36 -34.22
C GLY A 694 -23.45 1.16 -34.19
N SER A 695 -24.73 1.44 -33.94
CA SER A 695 -25.78 0.44 -33.82
C SER A 695 -26.15 -0.17 -35.18
N PRO A 696 -26.36 -1.49 -35.26
CA PRO A 696 -26.71 -2.19 -36.49
C PRO A 696 -28.00 -1.70 -37.14
N GLN A 697 -28.05 -1.77 -38.48
CA GLN A 697 -29.31 -1.61 -39.22
C GLN A 697 -30.25 -2.79 -38.92
N ARG A 698 -31.56 -2.54 -38.80
CA ARG A 698 -32.58 -3.54 -38.43
C ARG A 698 -32.66 -4.79 -39.33
N ASN A 699 -31.97 -4.81 -40.46
CA ASN A 699 -32.02 -5.90 -41.44
C ASN A 699 -30.94 -6.98 -41.26
N SER A 700 -30.14 -6.94 -40.18
CA SER A 700 -29.14 -7.99 -39.92
C SER A 700 -29.81 -9.34 -39.60
N ALA A 701 -29.15 -10.44 -40.01
CA ALA A 701 -29.64 -11.78 -39.76
C ALA A 701 -29.72 -12.10 -38.26
N THR A 702 -30.68 -12.93 -37.86
CA THR A 702 -30.80 -13.41 -36.48
C THR A 702 -29.64 -14.34 -36.12
N ILE A 703 -29.04 -14.14 -34.94
CA ILE A 703 -27.99 -14.97 -34.36
C ILE A 703 -28.66 -16.01 -33.45
N PHE A 704 -28.51 -17.29 -33.76
CA PHE A 704 -29.10 -18.38 -32.98
C PHE A 704 -28.09 -19.02 -32.03
N LEU A 705 -28.28 -18.85 -30.72
CA LEU A 705 -27.42 -19.37 -29.66
C LEU A 705 -28.23 -20.27 -28.71
N PRO A 706 -28.50 -21.54 -29.10
CA PRO A 706 -29.42 -22.41 -28.38
C PRO A 706 -28.96 -22.76 -26.96
N SER A 707 -27.66 -22.73 -26.69
CA SER A 707 -27.07 -23.15 -25.41
C SER A 707 -26.77 -21.99 -24.45
N LEU A 708 -27.04 -20.74 -24.86
CA LEU A 708 -26.64 -19.56 -24.11
C LEU A 708 -27.49 -19.41 -22.85
N ALA A 709 -26.89 -19.65 -21.69
CA ALA A 709 -27.53 -19.55 -20.38
C ALA A 709 -27.31 -18.19 -19.72
N ILE A 710 -26.12 -17.61 -19.88
CA ILE A 710 -25.72 -16.34 -19.25
C ILE A 710 -25.35 -15.32 -20.34
N LEU A 711 -26.06 -14.19 -20.35
CA LEU A 711 -25.85 -13.08 -21.28
C LEU A 711 -25.56 -11.81 -20.50
N ALA A 712 -24.33 -11.31 -20.59
CA ALA A 712 -23.91 -10.01 -20.07
C ALA A 712 -23.54 -9.09 -21.23
N LEU A 713 -24.18 -7.92 -21.31
CA LEU A 713 -23.93 -6.93 -22.36
C LEU A 713 -23.71 -5.56 -21.70
N ALA A 714 -22.80 -4.76 -22.24
CA ALA A 714 -22.62 -3.38 -21.83
C ALA A 714 -22.57 -2.41 -23.00
N GLU A 715 -22.92 -1.15 -22.73
CA GLU A 715 -22.85 -0.06 -23.72
C GLU A 715 -23.61 -0.41 -25.01
N SER A 716 -23.02 -0.18 -26.18
CA SER A 716 -23.59 -0.49 -27.49
C SER A 716 -23.78 -1.99 -27.75
N ALA A 717 -23.09 -2.88 -27.02
CA ALA A 717 -23.24 -4.33 -27.18
C ALA A 717 -24.66 -4.79 -26.86
N SER A 718 -25.40 -4.02 -26.07
CA SER A 718 -26.83 -4.23 -25.79
C SER A 718 -27.71 -4.26 -27.05
N ALA A 719 -27.30 -3.63 -28.15
CA ALA A 719 -28.01 -3.68 -29.43
C ALA A 719 -28.09 -5.10 -30.02
N LEU A 720 -27.21 -6.03 -29.61
CA LEU A 720 -27.26 -7.42 -30.04
C LEU A 720 -28.56 -8.13 -29.64
N LEU A 721 -29.25 -7.67 -28.59
CA LEU A 721 -30.52 -8.23 -28.14
C LEU A 721 -31.59 -8.24 -29.24
N TRP A 722 -31.55 -7.31 -30.19
CA TRP A 722 -32.47 -7.27 -31.35
C TRP A 722 -32.30 -8.46 -32.30
N PHE A 723 -31.11 -9.06 -32.32
CA PHE A 723 -30.73 -10.09 -33.28
C PHE A 723 -30.53 -11.45 -32.62
N LEU A 724 -30.45 -11.52 -31.29
CA LEU A 724 -30.20 -12.75 -30.57
C LEU A 724 -31.48 -13.58 -30.37
N CYS A 725 -31.40 -14.85 -30.76
CA CYS A 725 -32.37 -15.89 -30.40
C CYS A 725 -31.66 -16.94 -29.54
N ALA A 726 -31.95 -16.92 -28.24
CA ALA A 726 -31.27 -17.72 -27.22
C ALA A 726 -32.28 -18.35 -26.24
N PRO A 727 -32.92 -19.47 -26.63
CA PRO A 727 -34.02 -20.07 -25.87
C PRO A 727 -33.61 -20.57 -24.47
N ALA A 728 -32.34 -20.94 -24.26
CA ALA A 728 -31.84 -21.41 -22.97
C ALA A 728 -31.40 -20.29 -22.02
N THR A 729 -31.58 -19.01 -22.37
CA THR A 729 -31.08 -17.90 -21.54
C THR A 729 -31.85 -17.79 -20.23
N GLU A 730 -31.12 -17.94 -19.13
CA GLU A 730 -31.65 -17.85 -17.77
C GLU A 730 -31.25 -16.56 -17.07
N THR A 731 -30.07 -16.01 -17.40
CA THR A 731 -29.54 -14.80 -16.77
C THR A 731 -29.18 -13.76 -17.82
N VAL A 732 -29.72 -12.55 -17.66
CA VAL A 732 -29.38 -11.38 -18.48
C VAL A 732 -28.85 -10.27 -17.57
N ARG A 733 -27.67 -9.75 -17.89
CA ARG A 733 -27.05 -8.60 -17.22
C ARG A 733 -26.77 -7.51 -18.24
N LEU A 734 -27.31 -6.33 -18.00
CA LEU A 734 -27.11 -5.17 -18.85
C LEU A 734 -26.38 -4.09 -18.07
N SER A 735 -25.32 -3.53 -18.62
CA SER A 735 -24.50 -2.54 -17.90
C SER A 735 -24.09 -1.32 -18.73
N PHE A 736 -23.85 -0.18 -18.07
CA PHE A 736 -23.36 1.05 -18.71
C PHE A 736 -24.18 1.47 -19.94
N LEU A 737 -25.51 1.44 -19.82
CA LEU A 737 -26.41 1.77 -20.92
C LEU A 737 -26.72 3.27 -20.96
N ASP A 738 -26.88 3.82 -22.15
CA ASP A 738 -27.30 5.20 -22.42
C ASP A 738 -28.31 5.16 -23.59
N ASP A 739 -29.21 6.15 -23.65
CA ASP A 739 -30.17 6.33 -24.75
C ASP A 739 -29.48 6.47 -26.11
N GLY A 740 -28.22 6.92 -26.13
CA GLY A 740 -27.42 6.97 -27.36
C GLY A 740 -27.07 5.58 -27.94
N TYR A 741 -27.09 4.52 -27.13
CA TYR A 741 -26.69 3.17 -27.53
C TYR A 741 -27.87 2.27 -27.88
N VAL A 742 -29.03 2.55 -27.28
CA VAL A 742 -30.24 1.75 -27.48
C VAL A 742 -31.21 2.53 -28.36
N HIS A 743 -31.62 1.96 -29.49
CA HIS A 743 -32.67 2.55 -30.30
C HIS A 743 -33.98 2.62 -29.50
N HIS A 744 -34.31 3.82 -29.01
CA HIS A 744 -35.52 4.16 -28.25
C HIS A 744 -35.51 3.73 -26.79
N SER A 745 -35.67 2.45 -26.48
CA SER A 745 -35.82 1.96 -25.11
C SER A 745 -35.17 0.59 -24.89
N VAL A 746 -34.50 0.44 -23.74
CA VAL A 746 -33.95 -0.85 -23.29
C VAL A 746 -35.06 -1.90 -23.10
N PHE A 747 -36.25 -1.49 -22.66
CA PHE A 747 -37.36 -2.42 -22.47
C PHE A 747 -37.99 -2.87 -23.78
N ALA A 748 -38.04 -2.01 -24.80
CA ALA A 748 -38.46 -2.42 -26.14
C ALA A 748 -37.48 -3.45 -26.74
N THR A 749 -36.18 -3.20 -26.55
CA THR A 749 -35.10 -4.10 -26.98
C THR A 749 -35.17 -5.45 -26.27
N LEU A 750 -35.32 -5.43 -24.95
CA LEU A 750 -35.46 -6.64 -24.12
C LEU A 750 -36.74 -7.41 -24.44
N SER A 751 -37.87 -6.71 -24.63
CA SER A 751 -39.15 -7.33 -25.03
C SER A 751 -39.04 -8.04 -26.37
N THR A 752 -38.32 -7.44 -27.34
CA THR A 752 -38.03 -8.06 -28.64
C THR A 752 -37.17 -9.32 -28.48
N PHE A 753 -36.11 -9.26 -27.68
CA PHE A 753 -35.28 -10.42 -27.36
C PHE A 753 -36.10 -11.57 -26.73
N LEU A 754 -36.95 -11.26 -25.73
CA LEU A 754 -37.82 -12.23 -25.08
C LEU A 754 -38.84 -12.84 -26.06
N ALA A 755 -39.35 -12.04 -27.00
CA ALA A 755 -40.26 -12.49 -28.04
C ALA A 755 -39.59 -13.48 -29.01
N LEU A 756 -38.38 -13.16 -29.45
CA LEU A 756 -37.60 -13.97 -30.39
C LEU A 756 -37.11 -15.25 -29.73
N SER A 757 -36.52 -15.14 -28.54
CA SER A 757 -35.87 -16.26 -27.84
C SER A 757 -36.87 -17.19 -27.16
N ARG A 758 -38.02 -16.68 -26.72
CA ARG A 758 -39.00 -17.42 -25.90
C ARG A 758 -38.35 -18.10 -24.68
N CYS A 759 -37.35 -17.44 -24.09
CA CYS A 759 -36.59 -17.98 -22.97
C CYS A 759 -37.33 -17.81 -21.64
N ALA A 760 -37.03 -18.69 -20.68
CA ALA A 760 -37.54 -18.63 -19.31
C ALA A 760 -36.55 -17.88 -18.42
N LEU A 761 -36.50 -16.56 -18.56
CA LEU A 761 -35.52 -15.72 -17.86
C LEU A 761 -35.74 -15.76 -16.35
N LYS A 762 -34.74 -16.25 -15.60
CA LYS A 762 -34.77 -16.35 -14.13
C LYS A 762 -34.13 -15.14 -13.46
N SER A 763 -33.11 -14.53 -14.05
CA SER A 763 -32.36 -13.42 -13.45
C SER A 763 -32.15 -12.29 -14.44
N LEU A 764 -32.46 -11.06 -14.02
CA LEU A 764 -32.29 -9.84 -14.80
C LEU A 764 -31.57 -8.80 -13.94
N SER A 765 -30.45 -8.28 -14.43
CA SER A 765 -29.66 -7.27 -13.73
C SER A 765 -29.38 -6.07 -14.63
N PHE A 766 -29.59 -4.87 -14.09
CA PHE A 766 -29.23 -3.59 -14.69
C PHE A 766 -28.13 -2.94 -13.85
N VAL A 767 -27.03 -2.52 -14.45
CA VAL A 767 -25.90 -1.90 -13.73
C VAL A 767 -25.52 -0.59 -14.41
N TYR A 768 -25.54 0.55 -13.74
CA TYR A 768 -25.27 1.87 -14.36
C TYR A 768 -26.09 2.12 -15.65
N THR A 769 -27.41 1.97 -15.58
CA THR A 769 -28.31 2.20 -16.74
C THR A 769 -28.88 3.62 -16.73
N CYS A 770 -28.61 4.38 -17.78
CA CYS A 770 -29.01 5.78 -17.99
C CYS A 770 -30.04 5.93 -19.13
N CYS A 771 -30.96 4.97 -19.28
CA CYS A 771 -31.95 4.99 -20.36
C CYS A 771 -33.31 5.53 -19.93
N THR A 772 -34.05 6.10 -20.86
CA THR A 772 -35.47 6.42 -20.67
C THR A 772 -36.31 5.13 -20.65
N ALA A 773 -37.10 4.98 -19.58
CA ALA A 773 -38.04 3.88 -19.42
C ALA A 773 -39.44 4.38 -19.78
N GLN A 774 -39.90 4.11 -21.00
CA GLN A 774 -41.29 4.36 -21.38
C GLN A 774 -42.20 3.32 -20.73
N GLU A 775 -43.29 3.77 -20.12
CA GLU A 775 -44.21 2.90 -19.38
C GLU A 775 -44.84 1.81 -20.26
N SER A 776 -45.15 2.12 -21.53
CA SER A 776 -45.68 1.16 -22.50
C SER A 776 -44.70 0.02 -22.80
N ASP A 777 -43.42 0.35 -22.99
CA ASP A 777 -42.37 -0.63 -23.30
C ASP A 777 -42.04 -1.49 -22.09
N LEU A 778 -42.00 -0.87 -20.92
CA LEU A 778 -41.82 -1.54 -19.64
C LEU A 778 -42.96 -2.53 -19.39
N SER A 779 -44.22 -2.14 -19.61
CA SER A 779 -45.36 -3.03 -19.43
C SER A 779 -45.30 -4.24 -20.34
N GLY A 780 -45.09 -4.03 -21.65
CA GLY A 780 -44.98 -5.13 -22.61
C GLY A 780 -43.77 -6.04 -22.36
N CYS A 781 -42.71 -5.53 -21.73
CA CYS A 781 -41.56 -6.33 -21.33
C CYS A 781 -41.85 -7.17 -20.07
N VAL A 782 -42.44 -6.56 -19.03
CA VAL A 782 -42.73 -7.22 -17.76
C VAL A 782 -43.74 -8.35 -17.93
N GLU A 783 -44.75 -8.20 -18.78
CA GLU A 783 -45.71 -9.27 -19.10
C GLU A 783 -45.05 -10.56 -19.62
N ARG A 784 -43.86 -10.45 -20.23
CA ARG A 784 -43.09 -11.58 -20.76
C ARG A 784 -42.13 -12.18 -19.75
N LEU A 785 -41.91 -11.52 -18.61
CA LEU A 785 -40.98 -11.91 -17.54
C LEU A 785 -41.65 -12.74 -16.43
N GLY A 786 -42.70 -13.49 -16.77
CA GLY A 786 -43.47 -14.28 -15.79
C GLY A 786 -42.67 -15.34 -15.02
N THR A 787 -41.47 -15.70 -15.48
CA THR A 787 -40.56 -16.67 -14.84
C THR A 787 -39.40 -16.02 -14.08
N LEU A 788 -39.37 -14.68 -13.98
CA LEU A 788 -38.28 -13.95 -13.36
C LEU A 788 -38.27 -14.14 -11.84
N HIS A 789 -37.15 -14.64 -11.31
CA HIS A 789 -36.93 -14.86 -9.88
C HIS A 789 -36.11 -13.74 -9.24
N THR A 790 -35.12 -13.20 -9.96
CA THR A 790 -34.21 -12.18 -9.45
C THR A 790 -34.22 -10.97 -10.36
N LEU A 791 -34.48 -9.80 -9.78
CA LEU A 791 -34.31 -8.50 -10.43
C LEU A 791 -33.30 -7.68 -9.64
N ALA A 792 -32.21 -7.27 -10.28
CA ALA A 792 -31.20 -6.40 -9.67
C ALA A 792 -31.10 -5.09 -10.44
N ILE A 793 -31.09 -3.97 -9.73
CA ILE A 793 -30.78 -2.65 -10.27
C ILE A 793 -29.66 -2.08 -9.43
N ASP A 794 -28.46 -2.03 -10.00
CA ASP A 794 -27.24 -1.62 -9.32
C ASP A 794 -26.72 -0.31 -9.91
N SER A 795 -26.41 0.64 -9.04
CA SER A 795 -25.81 1.95 -9.33
C SER A 795 -26.53 2.76 -10.42
N SER A 796 -27.79 2.43 -10.73
CA SER A 796 -28.58 3.06 -11.79
C SER A 796 -29.44 4.21 -11.25
N TRP A 797 -29.15 4.70 -10.05
CA TRP A 797 -29.67 5.95 -9.49
C TRP A 797 -28.60 6.83 -8.85
N ASP A 798 -27.34 6.38 -8.84
CA ASP A 798 -26.21 7.13 -8.27
C ASP A 798 -25.83 8.33 -9.11
N VAL A 799 -26.13 8.28 -10.41
CA VAL A 799 -25.88 9.36 -11.36
C VAL A 799 -27.21 10.08 -11.60
N PRO A 800 -27.26 11.43 -11.56
CA PRO A 800 -28.49 12.20 -11.84
C PRO A 800 -29.17 11.83 -13.17
N ARG A 801 -28.38 11.39 -14.16
CA ARG A 801 -28.87 10.90 -15.46
C ARG A 801 -29.48 9.49 -15.40
N ALA A 802 -29.04 8.64 -14.47
CA ALA A 802 -29.52 7.27 -14.30
C ALA A 802 -30.79 7.19 -13.45
N ALA A 803 -30.91 8.06 -12.44
CA ALA A 803 -32.02 8.04 -11.47
C ALA A 803 -33.43 7.93 -12.09
N PRO A 804 -33.77 8.61 -13.21
CA PRO A 804 -35.08 8.46 -13.85
C PRO A 804 -35.41 7.02 -14.25
N PHE A 805 -34.41 6.24 -14.69
CA PHE A 805 -34.57 4.83 -15.05
C PHE A 805 -34.99 4.00 -13.84
N GLY A 806 -34.18 4.02 -12.78
CA GLY A 806 -34.45 3.28 -11.56
C GLY A 806 -35.81 3.66 -10.94
N ILE A 807 -36.13 4.96 -10.89
CA ILE A 807 -37.42 5.46 -10.40
C ILE A 807 -38.59 4.89 -11.20
N ALA A 808 -38.52 4.91 -12.53
CA ALA A 808 -39.59 4.45 -13.40
C ALA A 808 -39.86 2.96 -13.22
N VAL A 809 -38.80 2.13 -13.17
CA VAL A 809 -38.94 0.69 -12.95
C VAL A 809 -39.56 0.40 -11.58
N VAL A 810 -39.06 1.04 -10.52
CA VAL A 810 -39.57 0.86 -9.16
C VAL A 810 -41.05 1.27 -9.08
N ARG A 811 -41.43 2.44 -9.62
CA ARG A 811 -42.83 2.91 -9.63
C ARG A 811 -43.75 1.93 -10.36
N TYR A 812 -43.32 1.43 -11.52
CA TYR A 812 -44.11 0.47 -12.27
C TYR A 812 -44.33 -0.82 -11.49
N LEU A 813 -43.29 -1.36 -10.86
CA LEU A 813 -43.37 -2.58 -10.05
C LEU A 813 -44.30 -2.41 -8.84
N VAL A 814 -44.28 -1.24 -8.21
CA VAL A 814 -45.18 -0.89 -7.10
C VAL A 814 -46.64 -0.89 -7.54
N ASN A 815 -46.91 -0.27 -8.68
CA ASN A 815 -48.28 -0.17 -9.22
C ASN A 815 -48.77 -1.51 -9.80
N ASN A 816 -47.85 -2.40 -10.20
CA ASN A 816 -48.15 -3.65 -10.90
C ASN A 816 -47.50 -4.86 -10.21
N SER A 817 -47.60 -4.96 -8.89
CA SER A 817 -46.92 -6.01 -8.11
C SER A 817 -47.30 -7.44 -8.50
N ALA A 818 -48.49 -7.62 -9.09
CA ALA A 818 -48.96 -8.91 -9.62
C ALA A 818 -48.32 -9.32 -10.95
N ALA A 819 -47.62 -8.42 -11.65
CA ALA A 819 -47.09 -8.67 -12.99
C ALA A 819 -45.87 -9.60 -13.01
N LEU A 820 -45.15 -9.74 -11.88
CA LEU A 820 -44.00 -10.64 -11.73
C LEU A 820 -44.25 -11.68 -10.61
N PRO A 821 -45.12 -12.68 -10.86
CA PRO A 821 -45.55 -13.62 -9.84
C PRO A 821 -44.41 -14.50 -9.30
N ALA A 822 -43.39 -14.79 -10.10
CA ALA A 822 -42.26 -15.65 -9.72
C ALA A 822 -41.11 -14.92 -8.99
N LEU A 823 -41.16 -13.60 -8.86
CA LEU A 823 -40.05 -12.79 -8.36
C LEU A 823 -39.80 -13.03 -6.86
N ARG A 824 -38.62 -13.58 -6.51
CA ARG A 824 -38.20 -13.93 -5.15
C ARG A 824 -37.13 -13.00 -4.58
N LYS A 825 -36.38 -12.31 -5.43
CA LYS A 825 -35.31 -11.43 -5.00
C LYS A 825 -35.35 -10.14 -5.79
N VAL A 826 -35.36 -9.02 -5.07
CA VAL A 826 -35.16 -7.70 -5.67
C VAL A 826 -34.01 -7.04 -4.96
N SER A 827 -32.97 -6.69 -5.72
CA SER A 827 -31.76 -6.03 -5.22
C SER A 827 -31.70 -4.64 -5.77
N PHE A 828 -31.53 -3.67 -4.87
CA PHE A 828 -31.33 -2.29 -5.25
C PHE A 828 -30.05 -1.80 -4.60
N ARG A 829 -28.97 -1.65 -5.37
CA ARG A 829 -27.66 -1.17 -4.87
C ARG A 829 -27.34 0.23 -5.36
N GLY A 830 -26.84 1.11 -4.51
CA GLY A 830 -26.28 2.41 -4.92
C GLY A 830 -25.73 3.24 -3.77
N ARG A 831 -24.88 4.21 -4.09
CA ARG A 831 -24.19 5.10 -3.15
C ARG A 831 -25.10 6.13 -2.49
N SER A 832 -26.27 6.44 -3.05
CA SER A 832 -27.16 7.46 -2.51
C SER A 832 -28.22 6.86 -1.57
N ASN A 833 -28.12 7.18 -0.27
CA ASN A 833 -29.12 6.90 0.77
C ASN A 833 -30.39 7.71 0.54
N HIS A 834 -31.19 7.34 -0.44
CA HIS A 834 -32.48 7.93 -0.70
C HIS A 834 -33.55 7.24 0.17
N ALA A 835 -33.90 7.85 1.30
CA ALA A 835 -34.96 7.39 2.21
C ALA A 835 -36.34 7.19 1.53
N TRP A 836 -36.55 7.80 0.37
CA TRP A 836 -37.77 7.56 -0.42
C TRP A 836 -37.71 6.22 -1.18
N ILE A 837 -36.54 5.72 -1.57
CA ILE A 837 -36.39 4.40 -2.24
C ILE A 837 -36.74 3.29 -1.25
N THR A 838 -36.22 3.36 -0.03
CA THR A 838 -36.59 2.43 1.04
C THR A 838 -38.10 2.46 1.28
N THR A 839 -38.72 3.64 1.36
CA THR A 839 -40.18 3.78 1.52
C THR A 839 -40.97 3.12 0.38
N ILE A 840 -40.52 3.28 -0.87
CA ILE A 840 -41.21 2.67 -2.02
C ILE A 840 -41.01 1.15 -2.05
N ILE A 841 -39.81 0.67 -1.70
CA ILE A 841 -39.53 -0.77 -1.61
C ILE A 841 -40.35 -1.38 -0.48
N ASP A 842 -40.42 -0.74 0.68
CA ASP A 842 -41.24 -1.17 1.81
C ASP A 842 -42.72 -1.25 1.40
N HIS A 843 -43.22 -0.30 0.61
CA HIS A 843 -44.59 -0.32 0.09
C HIS A 843 -44.82 -1.44 -0.93
N PHE A 844 -43.88 -1.67 -1.86
CA PHE A 844 -43.92 -2.81 -2.79
C PHE A 844 -43.92 -4.15 -2.05
N MET A 845 -43.11 -4.26 -0.99
CA MET A 845 -43.04 -5.46 -0.17
C MET A 845 -44.31 -5.64 0.67
N ALA A 846 -44.85 -4.56 1.26
CA ALA A 846 -46.10 -4.61 2.04
C ALA A 846 -47.29 -5.05 1.18
N THR A 847 -47.39 -4.56 -0.06
CA THR A 847 -48.46 -4.96 -1.00
C THR A 847 -48.34 -6.43 -1.44
N ARG A 848 -47.11 -6.97 -1.52
CA ARG A 848 -46.87 -8.39 -1.82
C ARG A 848 -47.08 -9.32 -0.62
N ASN A 849 -46.66 -8.88 0.57
CA ASN A 849 -46.66 -9.63 1.84
C ASN A 849 -48.04 -9.83 2.49
N GLY A 850 -49.11 -9.26 1.90
CA GLY A 850 -50.48 -9.75 2.14
C GLY A 850 -50.66 -11.25 1.83
N ARG A 851 -49.65 -11.89 1.21
CA ARG A 851 -49.43 -13.33 1.10
C ARG A 851 -48.19 -13.68 1.95
N SER A 852 -48.37 -14.44 3.04
CA SER A 852 -47.34 -14.64 4.08
C SER A 852 -46.07 -15.35 3.57
N GLY A 853 -44.88 -14.73 3.69
CA GLY A 853 -43.61 -15.43 3.42
C GLY A 853 -42.30 -14.64 3.55
N MET A 854 -42.24 -13.36 3.16
CA MET A 854 -40.97 -12.62 2.99
C MET A 854 -40.64 -11.73 4.21
N ARG A 855 -39.51 -11.96 4.91
CA ARG A 855 -39.21 -11.24 6.18
C ARG A 855 -37.80 -10.71 6.43
N ARG A 856 -36.81 -10.86 5.52
CA ARG A 856 -35.45 -10.35 5.78
C ARG A 856 -35.03 -9.24 4.81
N ILE A 857 -34.88 -8.04 5.36
CA ILE A 857 -34.18 -6.90 4.74
C ILE A 857 -32.80 -6.85 5.39
N GLU A 858 -31.75 -7.15 4.63
CA GLU A 858 -30.38 -6.91 5.08
C GLU A 858 -29.95 -5.53 4.60
N TYR A 859 -29.64 -4.66 5.56
CA TYR A 859 -28.98 -3.38 5.33
C TYR A 859 -27.48 -3.61 5.49
N ASP A 860 -26.75 -3.57 4.38
CA ASP A 860 -25.32 -3.27 4.39
C ASP A 860 -25.18 -1.78 4.04
N GLU A 861 -24.12 -1.09 4.48
CA GLU A 861 -23.98 0.39 4.39
C GLU A 861 -24.08 0.96 2.96
N THR A 862 -24.14 0.09 1.93
CA THR A 862 -24.32 0.42 0.51
C THR A 862 -25.28 -0.52 -0.24
N GLU A 863 -25.93 -1.45 0.45
CA GLU A 863 -26.70 -2.54 -0.17
C GLU A 863 -28.08 -2.73 0.48
N LEU A 864 -29.13 -2.72 -0.34
CA LEU A 864 -30.45 -3.16 0.07
C LEU A 864 -30.80 -4.47 -0.66
N VAL A 865 -30.75 -5.58 0.08
CA VAL A 865 -31.12 -6.91 -0.42
C VAL A 865 -32.41 -7.36 0.24
N VAL A 866 -33.38 -7.74 -0.59
CA VAL A 866 -34.63 -8.34 -0.12
C VAL A 866 -34.72 -9.79 -0.63
N CYS A 867 -34.76 -10.74 0.30
CA CYS A 867 -34.84 -12.18 0.04
C CYS A 867 -36.11 -12.78 0.65
N ASP A 868 -36.62 -13.86 0.04
CA ASP A 868 -37.66 -14.71 0.62
C ASP A 868 -37.04 -15.71 1.63
N ASP A 869 -37.74 -15.99 2.73
CA ASP A 869 -37.20 -16.66 3.93
C ASP A 869 -37.09 -18.20 3.80
N THR A 870 -37.28 -18.76 2.61
CA THR A 870 -37.04 -20.20 2.37
C THR A 870 -35.54 -20.44 2.23
N GLY A 871 -34.85 -20.60 3.37
CA GLY A 871 -33.42 -20.81 3.50
C GLY A 871 -32.91 -22.16 2.96
N ASP A 872 -33.17 -22.45 1.68
CA ASP A 872 -32.41 -23.46 0.95
C ASP A 872 -31.20 -22.77 0.33
N VAL A 873 -30.06 -22.87 1.03
CA VAL A 873 -28.74 -22.60 0.47
C VAL A 873 -28.35 -23.82 -0.37
N GLU A 874 -28.48 -23.71 -1.69
CA GLU A 874 -27.78 -24.57 -2.65
C GLU A 874 -26.51 -23.88 -3.17
#